data_AF-A0A970X019-F1
#
_entry.id   AF-A0A970X019-F1
#
_cell.length_a   1.000
_cell.length_b   1.000
_cell.length_c   1.000
_cell.angle_alpha   90.00
_cell.angle_beta   90.00
_cell.angle_gamma   90.00
#
_symmetry.space_group_name_H-M   'P 1'
#
loop_
_entity.id
_entity.type
_entity.pdbx_description
1 polymer ?
#
loop_
_entity_poly.entity_id
_entity_poly.type
_entity_poly.pdbx_seq_one_letter_code
_entity_poly.pdbx_strand_id
1 'polypeptide(L)'
;MRTKSMHVRDNVLYMGEYSLIDLAKKYGTPLYVYDEIGINDKIEKFKNNFKSDQFECEVVYASKAFIAPYLCKILAQNNFSIDSVSEGDLYLINKSGFPMNKVVVHGNNKLTSELTLALDYGVEYLVVDNLTELLKLEYLANQKQKPLKTLIRVNPGIEAHTHAYIETANLNSKFGESIFALDILEQMIEVYHNSKYLTLEGFHAHIGSQINNPNSFLLEIKIMCQFMRDFSKKTGFSFPTLNIGGGFAIKYLDDDVEIDLPTMLQSIVRAVEEENEKSETMKIKKLMIEPGRSLVGDSGVTLYTCGSKKTTYSGKNYIFVDGGMSDNIRPALYQAKYTLDVANKVVSPTKEKYDVVGKCCESGDIVVTDIMVGEIHKGDIIVVYSTGAYCYSMSMNYNSLPRGAVIFVNGDKITTAIRKQSFRHMFETCVFEEKEIKIFDIHSDMLYDLNKQSLLGNHTRFKDYHVPQLQNSCIKGAVWTMYSPDDFNLLEAVERAISEIDLQELPGFEVIFGLEGLRNLEKVEDIDKLYELGFRHAMLTWNEENKYATGVGGNSNRGLTEEGIRLVKRMEELDMIIDLAHLNEKSFYDVLKVVNKNIVFSHGCVKDICSHRRNVTNEQMLALKAVDGLLGLTLAKNFVSPIEEEKDLAHFLNHLDRAVDIMGIDRVCFGFDFMDYLSEFPNDNIIDVPNATKAFRIVDGMRKRGYTEVEIEKICWGNFYNRYKDKVVLKGEKK
;
A
#
# COMPACT_ATOMS: atom_id res chain seq x y z
N MET A 1 11.51 23.30 26.62
CA MET A 1 10.58 22.62 25.69
C MET A 1 10.88 22.83 24.20
N ARG A 2 11.58 23.89 23.79
CA ARG A 2 11.96 24.12 22.38
C ARG A 2 12.82 22.98 21.83
N THR A 3 12.64 22.66 20.55
CA THR A 3 13.48 21.67 19.85
C THR A 3 14.89 22.22 19.63
N LYS A 4 15.80 21.39 19.13
CA LYS A 4 17.24 21.68 19.01
C LYS A 4 17.55 22.97 18.24
N SER A 5 16.89 23.21 17.10
CA SER A 5 17.14 24.37 16.23
C SER A 5 16.20 25.55 16.50
N MET A 6 15.27 25.41 17.44
CA MET A 6 14.29 26.46 17.74
C MET A 6 14.88 27.60 18.56
N HIS A 7 14.61 28.83 18.13
CA HIS A 7 15.10 30.04 18.79
C HIS A 7 14.12 31.20 18.59
N VAL A 8 14.30 32.27 19.38
CA VAL A 8 13.45 33.47 19.33
C VAL A 8 14.23 34.62 18.72
N ARG A 9 13.65 35.28 17.72
CA ARG A 9 14.16 36.53 17.13
C ARG A 9 13.02 37.54 17.06
N ASP A 10 13.24 38.74 17.59
CA ASP A 10 12.23 39.82 17.62
C ASP A 10 10.88 39.37 18.20
N ASN A 11 10.93 38.58 19.28
CA ASN A 11 9.78 37.97 19.96
C ASN A 11 8.98 36.93 19.14
N VAL A 12 9.49 36.53 17.97
CA VAL A 12 8.90 35.51 17.10
C VAL A 12 9.72 34.22 17.18
N LEU A 13 9.04 33.08 17.14
CA LEU A 13 9.66 31.76 17.20
C LEU A 13 10.03 31.26 15.81
N TYR A 14 11.26 30.76 15.70
CA TYR A 14 11.85 30.19 14.50
C TYR A 14 12.21 28.72 14.74
N MET A 15 12.23 27.93 13.67
CA MET A 15 12.88 26.62 13.61
C MET A 15 13.79 26.63 12.39
N GLY A 16 15.09 26.34 12.59
CA GLY A 16 16.09 26.67 11.57
C GLY A 16 15.99 28.15 11.16
N GLU A 17 16.04 28.43 9.87
CA GLU A 17 15.96 29.80 9.33
C GLU A 17 14.51 30.31 9.14
N TYR A 18 13.49 29.52 9.51
CA TYR A 18 12.10 29.81 9.18
C TYR A 18 11.27 30.22 10.40
N SER A 19 10.56 31.34 10.29
CA SER A 19 9.54 31.70 11.28
C SER A 19 8.40 30.70 11.23
N LEU A 20 7.93 30.25 12.39
CA LEU A 20 6.76 29.36 12.46
C LEU A 20 5.49 30.02 11.91
N ILE A 21 5.42 31.36 11.91
CA ILE A 21 4.31 32.12 11.32
C ILE A 21 4.30 31.95 9.80
N ASP A 22 5.46 32.05 9.16
CA ASP A 22 5.59 31.90 7.71
C ASP A 22 5.31 30.46 7.27
N LEU A 23 5.74 29.48 8.08
CA LEU A 23 5.40 28.07 7.85
C LEU A 23 3.88 27.84 7.94
N ALA A 24 3.24 28.36 8.99
CA ALA A 24 1.78 28.28 9.16
C ALA A 24 1.04 28.94 7.98
N LYS A 25 1.52 30.09 7.50
CA LYS A 25 0.94 30.80 6.34
C LYS A 25 1.12 30.03 5.03
N LYS A 26 2.30 29.43 4.81
CA LYS A 26 2.64 28.74 3.57
C LYS A 26 1.97 27.37 3.43
N TYR A 27 1.98 26.57 4.49
CA TYR A 27 1.51 25.18 4.46
C TYR A 27 0.10 25.02 5.05
N GLY A 28 -0.40 26.04 5.76
CA GLY A 28 -1.70 26.04 6.43
C GLY A 28 -1.68 25.25 7.74
N THR A 29 -2.50 25.66 8.71
CA THR A 29 -2.71 24.95 9.98
C THR A 29 -3.94 24.03 9.92
N PRO A 30 -4.04 23.00 10.79
CA PRO A 30 -2.99 22.49 11.68
C PRO A 30 -1.78 21.94 10.88
N LEU A 31 -0.57 22.19 11.39
CA LEU A 31 0.70 21.84 10.71
C LEU A 31 1.65 21.13 11.68
N TYR A 32 2.12 19.95 11.31
CA TYR A 32 3.21 19.28 12.05
C TYR A 32 4.55 19.70 11.48
N VAL A 33 5.42 20.19 12.34
CA VAL A 33 6.77 20.65 11.98
C VAL A 33 7.79 19.84 12.78
N TYR A 34 8.61 19.08 12.07
CA TYR A 34 9.70 18.30 12.65
C TYR A 34 11.03 19.03 12.47
N ASP A 35 11.78 19.15 13.55
CA ASP A 35 13.15 19.64 13.59
C ASP A 35 14.11 18.50 13.24
N GLU A 36 14.52 18.43 11.98
CA GLU A 36 15.39 17.38 11.47
C GLU A 36 16.78 17.42 12.15
N ILE A 37 17.24 18.61 12.57
CA ILE A 37 18.48 18.75 13.34
C ILE A 37 18.33 18.07 14.70
N GLY A 38 17.18 18.22 15.35
CA GLY A 38 16.87 17.53 16.60
C GLY A 38 16.84 16.02 16.45
N ILE A 39 16.20 15.51 15.38
CA ILE A 39 16.17 14.06 15.08
C ILE A 39 17.58 13.53 14.85
N ASN A 40 18.40 14.22 14.04
CA ASN A 40 19.77 13.82 13.75
C ASN A 40 20.66 13.84 15.00
N ASP A 41 20.48 14.81 15.91
CA ASP A 41 21.16 14.83 17.22
C ASP A 41 20.81 13.60 18.06
N LYS A 42 19.54 13.16 18.07
CA LYS A 42 19.12 11.94 18.77
C LYS A 42 19.67 10.69 18.10
N ILE A 43 19.63 10.60 16.77
CA ILE A 43 20.24 9.52 15.98
C ILE A 43 21.71 9.33 16.38
N GLU A 44 22.47 10.42 16.41
CA GLU A 44 23.88 10.38 16.80
C GLU A 44 24.07 10.00 18.27
N LYS A 45 23.22 10.47 19.18
CA LYS A 45 23.27 10.04 20.59
C LYS A 45 23.04 8.54 20.73
N PHE A 46 22.07 7.96 20.04
CA PHE A 46 21.84 6.53 20.05
C PHE A 46 23.05 5.77 19.49
N LYS A 47 23.51 6.11 18.28
CA LYS A 47 24.67 5.44 17.65
C LYS A 47 25.95 5.50 18.49
N ASN A 48 26.24 6.65 19.08
CA ASN A 48 27.51 6.87 19.77
C ASN A 48 27.54 6.27 21.18
N ASN A 49 26.37 6.05 21.81
CA ASN A 49 26.27 5.61 23.21
C ASN A 49 25.66 4.22 23.40
N PHE A 50 25.06 3.63 22.37
CA PHE A 50 24.55 2.26 22.39
C PHE A 50 25.45 1.36 21.53
N LYS A 51 26.62 1.02 22.08
CA LYS A 51 27.66 0.22 21.42
C LYS A 51 28.41 -0.64 22.44
N SER A 52 28.81 -1.84 22.04
CA SER A 52 29.65 -2.75 22.83
C SER A 52 30.71 -3.39 21.92
N ASP A 53 31.85 -3.75 22.50
CA ASP A 53 32.85 -4.58 21.83
C ASP A 53 32.57 -6.09 21.99
N GLN A 54 31.60 -6.46 22.83
CA GLN A 54 31.26 -7.86 23.14
C GLN A 54 30.10 -8.41 22.29
N PHE A 55 29.19 -7.55 21.84
CA PHE A 55 27.99 -7.92 21.07
C PHE A 55 27.54 -6.80 20.15
N GLU A 56 26.76 -7.14 19.14
CA GLU A 56 26.12 -6.18 18.23
C GLU A 56 25.05 -5.38 18.97
N CYS A 57 25.06 -4.06 18.83
CA CYS A 57 24.03 -3.18 19.33
C CYS A 57 23.22 -2.61 18.17
N GLU A 58 21.92 -2.86 18.17
CA GLU A 58 21.02 -2.40 17.11
C GLU A 58 19.89 -1.51 17.65
N VAL A 59 19.66 -0.41 16.95
CA VAL A 59 18.59 0.53 17.28
C VAL A 59 17.49 0.40 16.22
N VAL A 60 16.33 -0.08 16.66
CA VAL A 60 15.16 -0.33 15.82
C VAL A 60 14.15 0.79 16.06
N TYR A 61 13.95 1.70 15.12
CA TYR A 61 12.97 2.77 15.31
C TYR A 61 11.54 2.23 15.38
N ALA A 62 10.78 2.63 16.39
CA ALA A 62 9.39 2.21 16.52
C ALA A 62 8.43 3.08 15.66
N SER A 63 8.07 2.57 14.48
CA SER A 63 7.23 3.16 13.42
C SER A 63 5.89 3.71 13.91
N LYS A 64 5.27 3.05 14.91
CA LYS A 64 4.03 3.51 15.57
C LYS A 64 4.08 4.94 16.11
N ALA A 65 5.28 5.45 16.41
CA ALA A 65 5.46 6.84 16.85
C ALA A 65 5.16 7.82 15.71
N PHE A 66 5.75 7.62 14.53
CA PHE A 66 5.45 8.32 13.29
C PHE A 66 6.13 7.60 12.12
N ILE A 67 5.43 7.41 11.01
CA ILE A 67 6.02 6.79 9.81
C ILE A 67 5.68 7.61 8.56
N ALA A 68 6.70 7.83 7.74
CA ALA A 68 6.59 8.42 6.42
C ALA A 68 7.83 8.01 5.59
N PRO A 69 7.72 7.86 4.26
CA PRO A 69 8.86 7.50 3.41
C PRO A 69 10.09 8.41 3.60
N TYR A 70 9.87 9.70 3.89
CA TYR A 70 10.96 10.63 4.16
C TYR A 70 11.74 10.31 5.46
N LEU A 71 11.04 9.91 6.54
CA LEU A 71 11.70 9.48 7.77
C LEU A 71 12.44 8.15 7.56
N CYS A 72 11.84 7.21 6.81
CA CYS A 72 12.51 5.96 6.44
C CYS A 72 13.84 6.23 5.74
N LYS A 73 13.88 7.21 4.82
CA LYS A 73 15.11 7.64 4.16
C LYS A 73 16.17 8.16 5.15
N ILE A 74 15.78 9.02 6.10
CA ILE A 74 16.70 9.54 7.13
C ILE A 74 17.28 8.39 7.95
N LEU A 75 16.45 7.43 8.37
CA LEU A 75 16.87 6.28 9.17
C LEU A 75 17.83 5.36 8.38
N ALA A 76 17.50 5.06 7.12
CA ALA A 76 18.34 4.24 6.24
C ALA A 76 19.73 4.85 6.03
N GLN A 77 19.79 6.16 5.79
CA GLN A 77 21.05 6.91 5.63
C GLN A 77 21.93 6.87 6.88
N ASN A 78 21.33 6.69 8.06
CA ASN A 78 22.01 6.62 9.34
C ASN A 78 22.19 5.19 9.87
N ASN A 79 21.95 4.18 9.02
CA ASN A 79 22.11 2.76 9.35
C ASN A 79 21.18 2.25 10.47
N PHE A 80 20.08 2.95 10.75
CA PHE A 80 19.05 2.49 11.69
C PHE A 80 18.23 1.35 11.10
N SER A 81 17.67 0.54 11.98
CA SER A 81 16.63 -0.43 11.66
C SER A 81 15.27 0.15 12.03
N ILE A 82 14.17 -0.48 11.58
CA ILE A 82 12.81 0.01 11.82
C ILE A 82 11.87 -1.16 12.16
N ASP A 83 10.97 -0.94 13.11
CA ASP A 83 9.91 -1.90 13.38
C ASP A 83 8.74 -1.71 12.40
N SER A 84 7.90 -2.73 12.27
CA SER A 84 6.64 -2.66 11.54
C SER A 84 5.58 -3.39 12.36
N VAL A 85 4.40 -2.79 12.53
CA VAL A 85 3.31 -3.40 13.32
C VAL A 85 2.10 -3.79 12.47
N SER A 86 2.14 -3.52 11.15
CA SER A 86 1.02 -3.78 10.23
C SER A 86 1.45 -3.96 8.77
N GLU A 87 0.55 -4.47 7.93
CA GLU A 87 0.68 -4.50 6.46
C GLU A 87 0.94 -3.11 5.87
N GLY A 88 0.28 -2.08 6.40
CA GLY A 88 0.46 -0.70 5.95
C GLY A 88 1.86 -0.15 6.21
N ASP A 89 2.45 -0.48 7.37
CA ASP A 89 3.82 -0.10 7.69
C ASP A 89 4.81 -0.82 6.76
N LEU A 90 4.67 -2.15 6.59
CA LEU A 90 5.48 -2.93 5.64
C LEU A 90 5.43 -2.34 4.23
N TYR A 91 4.24 -1.96 3.77
CA TYR A 91 4.05 -1.34 2.47
C TYR A 91 4.78 0.00 2.37
N LEU A 92 4.62 0.91 3.34
CA LEU A 92 5.28 2.22 3.32
C LEU A 92 6.80 2.10 3.42
N ILE A 93 7.32 1.22 4.27
CA ILE A 93 8.75 0.97 4.44
C ILE A 93 9.35 0.44 3.13
N ASN A 94 8.74 -0.60 2.54
CA ASN A 94 9.21 -1.17 1.27
C ASN A 94 9.15 -0.13 0.12
N LYS A 95 8.04 0.61 -0.01
CA LYS A 95 7.88 1.64 -1.05
C LYS A 95 8.81 2.84 -0.87
N SER A 96 9.34 3.07 0.33
CA SER A 96 10.37 4.09 0.56
C SER A 96 11.76 3.68 0.06
N GLY A 97 11.95 2.42 -0.34
CA GLY A 97 13.25 1.86 -0.70
C GLY A 97 14.12 1.53 0.52
N PHE A 98 13.52 1.38 1.71
CA PHE A 98 14.23 1.01 2.92
C PHE A 98 14.76 -0.43 2.82
N PRO A 99 15.97 -0.74 3.32
CA PRO A 99 16.50 -2.10 3.32
C PRO A 99 15.64 -3.03 4.19
N MET A 100 14.84 -3.89 3.54
CA MET A 100 13.89 -4.76 4.25
C MET A 100 14.58 -5.73 5.21
N ASN A 101 15.83 -6.11 4.95
CA ASN A 101 16.68 -6.89 5.86
C ASN A 101 17.14 -6.11 7.12
N LYS A 102 16.51 -4.97 7.43
CA LYS A 102 16.63 -4.18 8.66
C LYS A 102 15.27 -3.86 9.29
N VAL A 103 14.26 -4.66 8.91
CA VAL A 103 12.88 -4.50 9.38
C VAL A 103 12.58 -5.60 10.40
N VAL A 104 12.02 -5.20 11.53
CA VAL A 104 11.56 -6.11 12.59
C VAL A 104 10.04 -6.06 12.66
N VAL A 105 9.36 -7.19 12.43
CA VAL A 105 7.89 -7.23 12.36
C VAL A 105 7.30 -7.64 13.71
N HIS A 106 6.42 -6.81 14.25
CA HIS A 106 5.65 -7.02 15.48
C HIS A 106 4.15 -7.10 15.19
N GLY A 107 3.36 -7.38 16.24
CA GLY A 107 1.89 -7.42 16.19
C GLY A 107 1.35 -8.57 17.03
N ASN A 108 0.21 -8.40 17.70
CA ASN A 108 -0.36 -9.45 18.55
C ASN A 108 -1.37 -10.36 17.82
N ASN A 109 -1.65 -10.05 16.55
CA ASN A 109 -2.57 -10.81 15.70
C ASN A 109 -2.21 -10.59 14.23
N LYS A 110 -1.02 -11.04 13.82
CA LYS A 110 -0.57 -10.87 12.44
C LYS A 110 -1.44 -11.69 11.49
N LEU A 111 -1.95 -11.05 10.45
CA LEU A 111 -2.74 -11.69 9.39
C LEU A 111 -1.87 -12.53 8.47
N THR A 112 -2.47 -13.48 7.75
CA THR A 112 -1.77 -14.27 6.73
C THR A 112 -1.11 -13.38 5.66
N SER A 113 -1.74 -12.26 5.28
CA SER A 113 -1.17 -11.28 4.36
C SER A 113 0.10 -10.64 4.92
N GLU A 114 0.11 -10.27 6.20
CA GLU A 114 1.26 -9.67 6.88
C GLU A 114 2.43 -10.64 7.02
N LEU A 115 2.16 -11.89 7.43
CA LEU A 115 3.18 -12.95 7.50
C LEU A 115 3.76 -13.25 6.11
N THR A 116 2.91 -13.28 5.08
CA THR A 116 3.31 -13.50 3.69
C THR A 116 4.20 -12.37 3.18
N LEU A 117 3.82 -11.11 3.42
CA LEU A 117 4.62 -9.95 3.04
C LEU A 117 5.97 -9.91 3.77
N ALA A 118 6.00 -10.26 5.06
CA ALA A 118 7.25 -10.33 5.82
C ALA A 118 8.24 -11.33 5.20
N LEU A 119 7.77 -12.54 4.83
CA LEU A 119 8.56 -13.52 4.11
C LEU A 119 8.94 -13.02 2.71
N ASP A 120 8.00 -12.38 2.00
CA ASP A 120 8.21 -11.98 0.61
C ASP A 120 9.21 -10.83 0.45
N TYR A 121 9.18 -9.87 1.37
CA TYR A 121 10.11 -8.76 1.42
C TYR A 121 11.46 -9.11 2.06
N GLY A 122 11.58 -10.29 2.68
CA GLY A 122 12.83 -10.72 3.32
C GLY A 122 13.19 -9.83 4.50
N VAL A 123 12.26 -9.66 5.44
CA VAL A 123 12.49 -8.89 6.66
C VAL A 123 13.58 -9.51 7.53
N GLU A 124 14.21 -8.73 8.40
CA GLU A 124 15.30 -9.23 9.25
C GLU A 124 14.76 -10.21 10.30
N TYR A 125 13.77 -9.77 11.06
CA TYR A 125 13.15 -10.54 12.13
C TYR A 125 11.63 -10.44 12.08
N LEU A 126 10.98 -11.52 12.51
CA LEU A 126 9.59 -11.50 12.93
C LEU A 126 9.50 -11.87 14.41
N VAL A 127 8.92 -10.98 15.19
CA VAL A 127 8.67 -11.19 16.63
C VAL A 127 7.36 -11.92 16.81
N VAL A 128 7.45 -13.22 17.05
CA VAL A 128 6.32 -14.13 17.25
C VAL A 128 5.64 -13.83 18.57
N ASP A 129 4.34 -13.58 18.53
CA ASP A 129 3.59 -13.16 19.72
C ASP A 129 2.96 -14.33 20.49
N ASN A 130 2.57 -15.41 19.80
CA ASN A 130 1.95 -16.60 20.41
C ASN A 130 2.14 -17.86 19.55
N LEU A 131 1.82 -19.04 20.11
CA LEU A 131 1.96 -20.33 19.43
C LEU A 131 1.12 -20.46 18.15
N THR A 132 -0.09 -19.88 18.12
CA THR A 132 -0.96 -19.97 16.92
C THR A 132 -0.36 -19.22 15.74
N GLU A 133 0.24 -18.06 16.00
CA GLU A 133 0.98 -17.30 14.99
C GLU A 133 2.21 -18.08 14.49
N LEU A 134 2.97 -18.72 15.41
CA LEU A 134 4.13 -19.53 15.05
C LEU A 134 3.77 -20.67 14.09
N LEU A 135 2.71 -21.41 14.37
CA LEU A 135 2.26 -22.53 13.52
C LEU A 135 1.86 -22.04 12.13
N LYS A 136 1.19 -20.89 12.03
CA LYS A 136 0.86 -20.27 10.74
C LYS A 136 2.11 -19.83 9.98
N LEU A 137 3.05 -19.19 10.66
CA LEU A 137 4.31 -18.75 10.07
C LEU A 137 5.12 -19.93 9.56
N GLU A 138 5.23 -21.02 10.32
CA GLU A 138 5.94 -22.23 9.92
C GLU A 138 5.31 -22.86 8.67
N TYR A 139 3.99 -22.94 8.61
CA TYR A 139 3.29 -23.41 7.42
C TYR A 139 3.63 -22.56 6.19
N LEU A 140 3.55 -21.23 6.30
CA LEU A 140 3.83 -20.31 5.19
C LEU A 140 5.31 -20.33 4.78
N ALA A 141 6.23 -20.42 5.73
CA ALA A 141 7.66 -20.49 5.47
C ALA A 141 8.03 -21.77 4.71
N ASN A 142 7.42 -22.91 5.05
CA ASN A 142 7.58 -24.16 4.28
C ASN A 142 7.00 -24.07 2.87
N GLN A 143 5.80 -23.51 2.71
CA GLN A 143 5.17 -23.33 1.40
C GLN A 143 6.04 -22.48 0.48
N LYS A 144 6.61 -21.39 1.00
CA LYS A 144 7.44 -20.44 0.24
C LYS A 144 8.90 -20.83 0.15
N GLN A 145 9.35 -21.77 0.98
CA GLN A 145 10.76 -22.14 1.13
C GLN A 145 11.69 -20.95 1.43
N LYS A 146 11.19 -19.97 2.20
CA LYS A 146 11.92 -18.74 2.51
C LYS A 146 12.38 -18.74 3.97
N PRO A 147 13.69 -18.58 4.23
CA PRO A 147 14.18 -18.52 5.60
C PRO A 147 13.79 -17.20 6.27
N LEU A 148 13.52 -17.24 7.57
CA LEU A 148 13.23 -16.06 8.37
C LEU A 148 13.73 -16.25 9.81
N LYS A 149 14.42 -15.24 10.33
CA LYS A 149 14.81 -15.19 11.73
C LYS A 149 13.64 -14.72 12.57
N THR A 150 13.51 -15.27 13.77
CA THR A 150 12.43 -14.94 14.68
C THR A 150 12.93 -14.67 16.09
N LEU A 151 12.16 -13.86 16.81
CA LEU A 151 12.21 -13.74 18.25
C LEU A 151 10.85 -14.16 18.81
N ILE A 152 10.78 -14.60 20.07
CA ILE A 152 9.50 -14.78 20.78
C ILE A 152 9.29 -13.57 21.69
N ARG A 153 8.13 -12.93 21.60
CA ARG A 153 7.74 -11.92 22.58
C ARG A 153 7.31 -12.57 23.88
N VAL A 154 7.87 -12.10 24.99
CA VAL A 154 7.50 -12.56 26.33
C VAL A 154 7.20 -11.41 27.27
N ASN A 155 6.41 -11.71 28.31
CA ASN A 155 6.15 -10.82 29.42
C ASN A 155 6.96 -11.26 30.66
N PRO A 156 7.95 -10.45 31.10
CA PRO A 156 8.78 -10.74 32.27
C PRO A 156 8.08 -10.51 33.63
N GLY A 157 6.82 -10.05 33.65
CA GLY A 157 6.08 -9.78 34.88
C GLY A 157 6.46 -8.47 35.57
N ILE A 158 7.06 -7.53 34.82
CA ILE A 158 7.43 -6.19 35.32
C ILE A 158 6.74 -5.11 34.49
N GLU A 159 6.22 -4.08 35.18
CA GLU A 159 5.68 -2.87 34.56
C GLU A 159 6.40 -1.64 35.09
N ALA A 160 6.87 -0.78 34.19
CA ALA A 160 7.57 0.45 34.52
C ALA A 160 6.58 1.63 34.64
N HIS A 161 5.78 1.67 35.70
CA HIS A 161 4.88 2.78 36.00
C HIS A 161 5.13 3.37 37.39
N THR A 162 5.81 4.52 37.45
CA THR A 162 6.09 5.33 38.67
C THR A 162 6.89 4.59 39.76
N HIS A 163 7.35 5.31 40.80
CA HIS A 163 8.40 4.88 41.76
C HIS A 163 8.13 3.60 42.58
N ALA A 164 7.03 2.90 42.35
CA ALA A 164 6.76 1.60 42.93
C ALA A 164 7.06 0.53 41.87
N TYR A 165 8.09 -0.30 42.10
CA TYR A 165 8.25 -1.55 41.36
C TYR A 165 7.10 -2.46 41.78
N ILE A 166 6.02 -2.45 41.02
CA ILE A 166 4.91 -3.36 41.25
C ILE A 166 5.33 -4.70 40.64
N GLU A 167 5.99 -5.55 41.45
CA GLU A 167 6.25 -6.98 41.15
C GLU A 167 4.95 -7.81 40.95
N THR A 168 3.79 -7.15 41.01
CA THR A 168 2.45 -7.69 40.78
C THR A 168 1.82 -7.05 39.54
N ALA A 169 2.58 -6.90 38.45
CA ALA A 169 1.96 -6.73 37.14
C ALA A 169 0.97 -7.89 36.97
N ASN A 170 -0.31 -7.59 36.76
CA ASN A 170 -1.26 -8.64 36.41
C ASN A 170 -0.71 -9.30 35.14
N LEU A 171 -0.45 -10.61 35.18
CA LEU A 171 0.00 -11.40 34.03
C LEU A 171 -1.14 -11.58 33.00
N ASN A 172 -1.84 -10.48 32.67
CA ASN A 172 -3.02 -10.41 31.81
C ASN A 172 -2.77 -9.55 30.56
N SER A 173 -1.50 -9.29 30.23
CA SER A 173 -1.12 -8.64 28.98
C SER A 173 -1.63 -9.45 27.78
N LYS A 174 -2.19 -8.77 26.78
CA LYS A 174 -2.56 -9.37 25.49
C LYS A 174 -1.37 -9.64 24.56
N PHE A 175 -0.17 -9.31 25.00
CA PHE A 175 1.05 -9.35 24.19
C PHE A 175 2.04 -10.35 24.76
N GLY A 176 2.54 -11.22 23.88
CA GLY A 176 3.54 -12.22 24.22
C GLY A 176 3.06 -13.28 25.20
N GLU A 177 3.89 -14.30 25.38
CA GLU A 177 3.67 -15.32 26.40
C GLU A 177 4.33 -14.93 27.72
N SER A 178 3.78 -15.35 28.85
CA SER A 178 4.47 -15.13 30.14
C SER A 178 5.75 -15.97 30.20
N ILE A 179 6.85 -15.42 30.75
CA ILE A 179 8.07 -16.21 31.03
C ILE A 179 7.82 -17.37 32.02
N PHE A 180 6.68 -17.37 32.72
CA PHE A 180 6.27 -18.43 33.63
C PHE A 180 5.44 -19.54 32.94
N ALA A 181 4.97 -19.32 31.70
CA ALA A 181 4.21 -20.28 30.90
C ALA A 181 5.16 -21.21 30.12
N LEU A 182 6.00 -21.94 30.85
CA LEU A 182 7.07 -22.77 30.27
C LEU A 182 6.53 -23.88 29.35
N ASP A 183 5.34 -24.39 29.62
CA ASP A 183 4.65 -25.42 28.82
C ASP A 183 4.30 -24.93 27.41
N ILE A 184 3.86 -23.68 27.26
CA ILE A 184 3.59 -23.07 25.96
C ILE A 184 4.90 -22.77 25.24
N LEU A 185 5.88 -22.21 25.95
CA LEU A 185 7.18 -21.88 25.39
C LEU A 185 7.91 -23.14 24.90
N GLU A 186 7.82 -24.26 25.61
CA GLU A 186 8.36 -25.55 25.18
C GLU A 186 7.70 -26.06 23.90
N GLN A 187 6.38 -25.94 23.76
CA GLN A 187 5.69 -26.27 22.50
C GLN A 187 6.19 -25.41 21.34
N MET A 188 6.45 -24.13 21.57
CA MET A 188 7.04 -23.26 20.53
C MET A 188 8.44 -23.74 20.14
N ILE A 189 9.26 -24.17 21.10
CA ILE A 189 10.59 -24.73 20.84
C ILE A 189 10.52 -26.01 20.00
N GLU A 190 9.54 -26.88 20.23
CA GLU A 190 9.33 -28.08 19.40
C GLU A 190 9.05 -27.72 17.93
N VAL A 191 8.29 -26.65 17.67
CA VAL A 191 8.07 -26.17 16.29
C VAL A 191 9.39 -25.74 15.67
N TYR A 192 10.21 -24.94 16.38
CA TYR A 192 11.51 -24.50 15.86
C TYR A 192 12.50 -25.63 15.66
N HIS A 193 12.51 -26.66 16.52
CA HIS A 193 13.36 -27.83 16.37
C HIS A 193 13.08 -28.58 15.06
N ASN A 194 11.83 -28.58 14.61
CA ASN A 194 11.40 -29.27 13.39
C ASN A 194 11.38 -28.36 12.15
N SER A 195 11.61 -27.05 12.33
CA SER A 195 11.57 -26.09 11.23
C SER A 195 12.83 -26.16 10.36
N LYS A 196 12.62 -26.06 9.04
CA LYS A 196 13.70 -25.93 8.05
C LYS A 196 14.02 -24.49 7.68
N TYR A 197 13.07 -23.58 7.90
CA TYR A 197 13.11 -22.22 7.38
C TYR A 197 13.04 -21.16 8.47
N LEU A 198 12.52 -21.47 9.65
CA LEU A 198 12.50 -20.54 10.78
C LEU A 198 13.69 -20.76 11.71
N THR A 199 14.34 -19.68 12.09
CA THR A 199 15.44 -19.70 13.07
C THR A 199 15.06 -18.84 14.27
N LEU A 200 14.88 -19.47 15.43
CA LEU A 200 14.71 -18.73 16.69
C LEU A 200 16.06 -18.22 17.19
N GLU A 201 16.22 -16.90 17.27
CA GLU A 201 17.46 -16.28 17.79
C GLU A 201 17.32 -15.76 19.23
N GLY A 202 16.12 -15.66 19.78
CA GLY A 202 15.93 -15.28 21.18
C GLY A 202 14.61 -14.60 21.46
N PHE A 203 14.63 -13.57 22.29
CA PHE A 203 13.42 -13.04 22.93
C PHE A 203 13.30 -11.52 22.82
N HIS A 204 12.04 -11.08 22.78
CA HIS A 204 11.63 -9.68 22.88
C HIS A 204 10.84 -9.46 24.17
N ALA A 205 11.10 -8.35 24.87
CA ALA A 205 10.26 -7.85 25.95
C ALA A 205 10.04 -6.35 25.79
N HIS A 206 8.93 -5.84 26.33
CA HIS A 206 8.66 -4.40 26.37
C HIS A 206 7.83 -4.07 27.61
N ILE A 207 8.42 -3.32 28.53
CA ILE A 207 7.94 -3.17 29.91
C ILE A 207 7.13 -1.88 30.19
N GLY A 208 6.94 -1.03 29.18
CA GLY A 208 6.10 0.17 29.33
C GLY A 208 6.51 1.36 28.46
N SER A 209 5.91 2.52 28.76
CA SER A 209 6.16 3.77 28.07
C SER A 209 6.46 4.89 29.05
N GLN A 210 7.22 5.89 28.61
CA GLN A 210 7.56 7.07 29.40
C GLN A 210 8.41 6.73 30.64
N ILE A 211 9.33 5.79 30.47
CA ILE A 211 10.25 5.28 31.50
C ILE A 211 11.40 6.29 31.65
N ASN A 212 11.47 6.92 32.83
CA ASN A 212 12.51 7.89 33.18
C ASN A 212 13.57 7.35 34.14
N ASN A 213 13.31 6.22 34.79
CA ASN A 213 14.23 5.59 35.72
C ASN A 213 15.02 4.46 35.02
N PRO A 214 16.35 4.60 34.84
CA PRO A 214 17.16 3.57 34.18
C PRO A 214 17.04 2.19 34.81
N ASN A 215 16.81 2.12 36.13
CA ASN A 215 16.74 0.86 36.87
C ASN A 215 15.65 -0.10 36.36
N SER A 216 14.58 0.41 35.72
CA SER A 216 13.56 -0.45 35.10
C SER A 216 14.14 -1.30 33.97
N PHE A 217 14.97 -0.72 33.10
CA PHE A 217 15.66 -1.47 32.04
C PHE A 217 16.71 -2.42 32.60
N LEU A 218 17.44 -2.01 33.65
CA LEU A 218 18.44 -2.89 34.28
C LEU A 218 17.78 -4.13 34.91
N LEU A 219 16.61 -3.96 35.53
CA LEU A 219 15.82 -5.05 36.07
C LEU A 219 15.30 -5.98 34.96
N GLU A 220 14.78 -5.42 33.87
CA GLU A 220 14.36 -6.18 32.68
C GLU A 220 15.49 -7.04 32.14
N ILE A 221 16.67 -6.46 31.91
CA ILE A 221 17.86 -7.17 31.41
C ILE A 221 18.22 -8.32 32.36
N LYS A 222 18.26 -8.07 33.67
CA LYS A 222 18.58 -9.10 34.66
C LYS A 222 17.59 -10.27 34.60
N ILE A 223 16.29 -9.99 34.59
CA ILE A 223 15.24 -11.02 34.55
C ILE A 223 15.30 -11.80 33.23
N MET A 224 15.39 -11.09 32.10
CA MET A 224 15.42 -11.69 30.78
C MET A 224 16.66 -12.55 30.55
N CYS A 225 17.86 -12.05 30.88
CA CYS A 225 19.09 -12.83 30.78
C CYS A 225 19.05 -14.07 31.68
N GLN A 226 18.51 -13.97 32.91
CA GLN A 226 18.34 -15.13 33.78
C GLN A 226 17.38 -16.17 33.17
N PHE A 227 16.22 -15.72 32.70
CA PHE A 227 15.24 -16.58 32.02
C PHE A 227 15.85 -17.27 30.80
N MET A 228 16.54 -16.53 29.92
CA MET A 228 17.20 -17.08 28.72
C MET A 228 18.27 -18.12 29.08
N ARG A 229 19.06 -17.90 30.14
CA ARG A 229 20.06 -18.88 30.63
C ARG A 229 19.39 -20.18 31.09
N ASP A 230 18.35 -20.07 31.91
CA ASP A 230 17.70 -21.24 32.50
C ASP A 230 16.90 -22.00 31.44
N PHE A 231 16.22 -21.28 30.55
CA PHE A 231 15.46 -21.88 29.45
C PHE A 231 16.38 -22.52 28.42
N SER A 232 17.55 -21.92 28.14
CA SER A 232 18.58 -22.51 27.28
C SER A 232 19.11 -23.83 27.86
N LYS A 233 19.42 -23.86 29.16
CA LYS A 233 19.82 -25.11 29.85
C LYS A 233 18.74 -26.19 29.79
N LYS A 234 17.47 -25.80 29.89
CA LYS A 234 16.33 -26.73 29.88
C LYS A 234 16.08 -27.33 28.51
N THR A 235 16.17 -26.51 27.45
CA THR A 235 15.76 -26.89 26.09
C THR A 235 16.92 -27.27 25.17
N GLY A 236 18.14 -26.91 25.53
CA GLY A 236 19.32 -27.05 24.67
C GLY A 236 19.43 -26.01 23.54
N PHE A 237 18.47 -25.08 23.43
CA PHE A 237 18.51 -24.01 22.44
C PHE A 237 19.45 -22.88 22.85
N SER A 238 20.06 -22.23 21.86
CA SER A 238 20.87 -21.02 22.07
C SER A 238 20.06 -19.78 21.68
N PHE A 239 20.10 -18.75 22.52
CA PHE A 239 19.36 -17.51 22.33
C PHE A 239 20.32 -16.31 22.27
N PRO A 240 21.03 -16.10 21.15
CA PRO A 240 22.03 -15.03 21.02
C PRO A 240 21.45 -13.61 21.04
N THR A 241 20.14 -13.43 20.82
CA THR A 241 19.54 -12.11 20.60
C THR A 241 18.56 -11.75 21.71
N LEU A 242 18.74 -10.58 22.33
CA LEU A 242 17.80 -9.99 23.27
C LEU A 242 17.33 -8.63 22.74
N ASN A 243 16.03 -8.44 22.65
CA ASN A 243 15.42 -7.15 22.38
C ASN A 243 14.61 -6.70 23.60
N ILE A 244 15.00 -5.58 24.21
CA ILE A 244 14.36 -5.03 25.43
C ILE A 244 13.30 -3.96 25.11
N GLY A 245 12.96 -3.82 23.83
CA GLY A 245 11.91 -2.91 23.38
C GLY A 245 12.23 -1.44 23.64
N GLY A 246 11.17 -0.64 23.68
CA GLY A 246 11.25 0.82 23.82
C GLY A 246 10.83 1.35 25.18
N GLY A 247 10.35 2.60 25.19
CA GLY A 247 9.71 3.20 26.37
C GLY A 247 10.44 4.41 26.94
N PHE A 248 11.62 4.73 26.44
CA PHE A 248 12.40 5.93 26.81
C PHE A 248 11.54 7.20 26.85
N ALA A 249 11.51 7.89 27.99
CA ALA A 249 10.70 9.09 28.15
C ALA A 249 11.25 10.30 27.39
N ILE A 250 10.41 11.31 27.26
CA ILE A 250 10.76 12.67 26.82
C ILE A 250 10.07 13.68 27.72
N LYS A 251 10.43 14.96 27.63
CA LYS A 251 9.67 16.01 28.32
C LYS A 251 8.42 16.39 27.52
N TYR A 252 7.32 16.62 28.23
CA TYR A 252 6.09 17.26 27.76
C TYR A 252 5.81 18.56 28.52
N LEU A 253 6.17 18.58 29.81
CA LEU A 253 6.05 19.70 30.73
C LEU A 253 7.43 20.22 31.17
N ASP A 254 7.48 21.47 31.64
CA ASP A 254 8.72 22.07 32.14
C ASP A 254 9.26 21.31 33.36
N ASP A 255 8.38 20.78 34.22
CA ASP A 255 8.73 20.04 35.43
C ASP A 255 9.03 18.55 35.17
N ASP A 256 8.88 18.06 33.95
CA ASP A 256 9.26 16.68 33.62
C ASP A 256 10.78 16.50 33.76
N VAL A 257 11.18 15.33 34.28
CA VAL A 257 12.60 14.97 34.43
C VAL A 257 13.24 14.82 33.05
N GLU A 258 14.33 15.55 32.83
CA GLU A 258 15.15 15.38 31.63
C GLU A 258 15.99 14.11 31.76
N ILE A 259 15.87 13.21 30.78
CA ILE A 259 16.68 11.99 30.75
C ILE A 259 18.02 12.29 30.11
N ASP A 260 19.08 11.94 30.83
CA ASP A 260 20.40 11.76 30.25
C ASP A 260 20.43 10.47 29.41
N LEU A 261 20.05 10.62 28.14
CA LEU A 261 19.95 9.50 27.20
C LEU A 261 21.31 8.79 26.99
N PRO A 262 22.44 9.48 26.76
CA PRO A 262 23.76 8.84 26.72
C PRO A 262 24.04 7.93 27.92
N THR A 263 23.86 8.45 29.14
CA THR A 263 24.13 7.68 30.37
C THR A 263 23.22 6.47 30.50
N MET A 264 21.94 6.62 30.15
CA MET A 264 20.97 5.52 30.16
C MET A 264 21.36 4.40 29.18
N LEU A 265 21.76 4.75 27.96
CA LEU A 265 22.17 3.78 26.93
C LEU A 265 23.42 3.01 27.33
N GLN A 266 24.43 3.71 27.86
CA GLN A 266 25.65 3.08 28.36
C GLN A 266 25.37 2.14 29.54
N SER A 267 24.43 2.51 30.43
CA SER A 267 24.03 1.67 31.56
C SER A 267 23.33 0.38 31.11
N ILE A 268 22.50 0.46 30.07
CA ILE A 268 21.85 -0.70 29.44
C ILE A 268 22.89 -1.65 28.87
N VAL A 269 23.84 -1.14 28.08
CA VAL A 269 24.90 -1.95 27.48
C VAL A 269 25.72 -2.65 28.57
N ARG A 270 26.17 -1.88 29.57
CA ARG A 270 26.97 -2.42 30.68
C ARG A 270 26.24 -3.51 31.45
N ALA A 271 24.93 -3.37 31.68
CA ALA A 271 24.16 -4.40 32.35
C ALA A 271 24.13 -5.73 31.57
N VAL A 272 24.09 -5.68 30.24
CA VAL A 272 24.16 -6.89 29.41
C VAL A 272 25.58 -7.49 29.42
N GLU A 273 26.63 -6.66 29.40
CA GLU A 273 28.01 -7.12 29.58
C GLU A 273 28.20 -7.85 30.92
N GLU A 274 27.71 -7.27 32.02
CA GLU A 274 27.74 -7.87 33.35
C GLU A 274 26.92 -9.18 33.43
N GLU A 275 25.81 -9.30 32.70
CA GLU A 275 25.04 -10.55 32.60
C GLU A 275 25.74 -11.62 31.73
N ASN A 276 26.47 -11.22 30.69
CA ASN A 276 27.28 -12.10 29.85
C ASN A 276 28.47 -12.71 30.60
N GLU A 277 29.06 -11.98 31.55
CA GLU A 277 30.14 -12.48 32.40
C GLU A 277 29.68 -13.62 33.34
N LYS A 278 28.36 -13.70 33.64
CA LYS A 278 27.79 -14.73 34.52
C LYS A 278 27.60 -16.09 33.85
N SER A 279 27.82 -16.21 32.54
CA SER A 279 27.64 -17.47 31.81
C SER A 279 28.64 -17.65 30.68
N GLU A 280 29.31 -18.80 30.68
CA GLU A 280 30.18 -19.20 29.57
C GLU A 280 29.39 -19.77 28.38
N THR A 281 28.20 -20.35 28.64
CA THR A 281 27.44 -21.13 27.65
C THR A 281 26.31 -20.35 26.97
N MET A 282 25.72 -19.36 27.64
CA MET A 282 24.68 -18.49 27.07
C MET A 282 25.16 -17.04 27.16
N LYS A 283 25.51 -16.48 26.01
CA LYS A 283 25.91 -15.08 25.87
C LYS A 283 25.01 -14.39 24.85
N ILE A 284 24.55 -13.20 25.20
CA ILE A 284 23.94 -12.27 24.27
C ILE A 284 25.03 -11.82 23.29
N LYS A 285 24.78 -12.04 22.00
CA LYS A 285 25.61 -11.61 20.86
C LYS A 285 24.98 -10.45 20.10
N LYS A 286 23.69 -10.19 20.30
CA LYS A 286 22.98 -9.05 19.73
C LYS A 286 21.97 -8.49 20.73
N LEU A 287 22.04 -7.18 20.95
CA LEU A 287 21.13 -6.43 21.81
C LEU A 287 20.38 -5.39 20.97
N MET A 288 19.05 -5.40 21.05
CA MET A 288 18.18 -4.45 20.36
C MET A 288 17.41 -3.56 21.34
N ILE A 289 17.18 -2.31 20.95
CA ILE A 289 16.27 -1.37 21.60
C ILE A 289 15.30 -0.75 20.58
N GLU A 290 14.10 -0.36 21.03
CA GLU A 290 13.02 0.13 20.16
C GLU A 290 12.58 1.58 20.44
N PRO A 291 13.45 2.60 20.32
CA PRO A 291 13.04 3.98 20.56
C PRO A 291 12.09 4.47 19.46
N GLY A 292 10.92 4.94 19.86
CA GLY A 292 10.02 5.71 19.00
C GLY A 292 9.89 7.15 19.50
N ARG A 293 9.26 7.30 20.67
CA ARG A 293 9.00 8.60 21.32
C ARG A 293 10.25 9.44 21.51
N SER A 294 11.33 8.83 22.00
CA SER A 294 12.59 9.51 22.33
C SER A 294 13.40 9.94 21.12
N LEU A 295 13.06 9.43 19.92
CA LEU A 295 13.73 9.82 18.68
C LEU A 295 13.04 11.03 18.02
N VAL A 296 11.71 11.00 17.92
CA VAL A 296 10.96 12.00 17.14
C VAL A 296 10.06 12.90 17.97
N GLY A 297 9.68 12.50 19.18
CA GLY A 297 8.62 13.13 19.97
C GLY A 297 8.92 14.58 20.34
N ASP A 298 10.04 14.82 21.03
CA ASP A 298 10.51 16.15 21.45
C ASP A 298 11.22 16.93 20.32
N SER A 299 11.32 16.35 19.14
CA SER A 299 11.79 17.00 17.91
C SER A 299 10.64 17.42 16.98
N GLY A 300 9.38 17.24 17.39
CA GLY A 300 8.21 17.66 16.61
C GLY A 300 7.30 18.59 17.39
N VAL A 301 6.74 19.58 16.69
CA VAL A 301 5.73 20.52 17.20
C VAL A 301 4.52 20.56 16.28
N THR A 302 3.37 20.99 16.80
CA THR A 302 2.15 21.23 16.00
C THR A 302 1.75 22.68 16.10
N LEU A 303 1.53 23.31 14.95
CA LEU A 303 1.08 24.69 14.85
C LEU A 303 -0.42 24.74 14.62
N TYR A 304 -1.06 25.68 15.29
CA TYR A 304 -2.47 25.98 15.15
C TYR A 304 -2.70 27.48 14.97
N THR A 305 -3.78 27.86 14.31
CA THR A 305 -4.26 29.25 14.26
C THR A 305 -5.39 29.44 15.27
N CYS A 306 -5.26 30.45 16.12
CA CYS A 306 -6.33 30.84 17.04
C CYS A 306 -7.52 31.41 16.28
N GLY A 307 -8.70 30.82 16.47
CA GLY A 307 -9.96 31.28 15.90
C GLY A 307 -10.68 32.32 16.77
N SER A 308 -10.86 32.03 18.07
CA SER A 308 -11.55 32.94 19.00
C SER A 308 -11.23 32.65 20.47
N LYS A 309 -11.58 33.59 21.36
CA LYS A 309 -11.49 33.48 22.82
C LYS A 309 -12.90 33.55 23.41
N LYS A 310 -13.15 32.78 24.48
CA LYS A 310 -14.40 32.85 25.27
C LYS A 310 -14.09 32.77 26.76
N THR A 311 -14.69 33.64 27.54
CA THR A 311 -14.75 33.50 28.99
C THR A 311 -16.14 32.99 29.38
N THR A 312 -16.21 31.89 30.12
CA THR A 312 -17.49 31.36 30.62
C THR A 312 -18.06 32.23 31.73
N TYR A 313 -19.34 32.04 32.05
CA TYR A 313 -19.96 32.69 33.21
C TYR A 313 -19.21 32.42 34.52
N SER A 314 -18.64 31.22 34.68
CA SER A 314 -17.80 30.84 35.83
C SER A 314 -16.37 31.41 35.79
N GLY A 315 -16.02 32.23 34.80
CA GLY A 315 -14.71 32.87 34.67
C GLY A 315 -13.62 32.01 34.02
N LYS A 316 -13.95 30.85 33.45
CA LYS A 316 -12.98 30.00 32.75
C LYS A 316 -12.71 30.52 31.35
N ASN A 317 -11.43 30.69 31.00
CA ASN A 317 -11.02 31.19 29.68
C ASN A 317 -10.69 30.04 28.73
N TYR A 318 -11.28 30.09 27.53
CA TYR A 318 -11.05 29.16 26.44
C TYR A 318 -10.46 29.89 25.24
N ILE A 319 -9.51 29.24 24.56
CA ILE A 319 -8.99 29.59 23.24
C ILE A 319 -9.38 28.46 22.29
N PHE A 320 -10.06 28.80 21.19
CA PHE A 320 -10.44 27.85 20.15
C PHE A 320 -9.43 27.88 19.01
N VAL A 321 -8.94 26.71 18.62
CA VAL A 321 -7.99 26.56 17.50
C VAL A 321 -8.60 25.85 16.30
N ASP A 322 -7.92 25.92 15.16
CA ASP A 322 -8.38 25.39 13.88
C ASP A 322 -8.11 23.88 13.65
N GLY A 323 -7.58 23.18 14.66
CA GLY A 323 -7.46 21.72 14.72
C GLY A 323 -8.15 21.16 15.97
N GLY A 324 -7.61 20.09 16.55
CA GLY A 324 -8.12 19.52 17.81
C GLY A 324 -7.71 18.07 18.02
N MET A 325 -8.60 17.29 18.62
CA MET A 325 -8.46 15.85 18.85
C MET A 325 -8.30 15.04 17.56
N SER A 326 -8.74 15.57 16.41
CA SER A 326 -8.48 15.01 15.07
C SER A 326 -6.98 14.93 14.75
N ASP A 327 -6.19 15.86 15.27
CA ASP A 327 -4.76 16.02 14.99
C ASP A 327 -3.90 15.60 16.20
N ASN A 328 -4.44 15.75 17.41
CA ASN A 328 -3.81 15.28 18.64
C ASN A 328 -4.85 14.72 19.60
N ILE A 329 -5.16 13.42 19.46
CA ILE A 329 -6.12 12.72 20.31
C ILE A 329 -5.61 12.42 21.72
N ARG A 330 -4.30 12.59 21.97
CA ARG A 330 -3.64 12.12 23.21
C ARG A 330 -4.18 12.76 24.49
N PRO A 331 -4.53 14.05 24.54
CA PRO A 331 -5.18 14.63 25.72
C PRO A 331 -6.51 13.93 26.04
N ALA A 332 -7.35 13.66 25.04
CA ALA A 332 -8.63 12.98 25.26
C ALA A 332 -8.43 11.51 25.65
N LEU A 333 -7.54 10.79 24.96
CA LEU A 333 -7.36 9.35 25.13
C LEU A 333 -6.54 8.97 26.37
N TYR A 334 -5.48 9.73 26.66
CA TYR A 334 -4.51 9.41 27.70
C TYR A 334 -4.42 10.46 28.81
N GLN A 335 -5.24 11.52 28.76
CA GLN A 335 -5.10 12.67 29.66
C GLN A 335 -3.69 13.28 29.59
N ALA A 336 -3.05 13.16 28.42
CA ALA A 336 -1.71 13.66 28.18
C ALA A 336 -1.69 15.20 28.29
N LYS A 337 -0.75 15.72 29.07
CA LYS A 337 -0.54 17.16 29.22
C LYS A 337 0.57 17.63 28.28
N TYR A 338 0.48 18.88 27.87
CA TYR A 338 1.37 19.50 26.92
C TYR A 338 1.69 20.94 27.34
N THR A 339 2.78 21.46 26.82
CA THR A 339 3.15 22.87 26.89
C THR A 339 2.97 23.53 25.53
N LEU A 340 2.77 24.85 25.54
CA LEU A 340 2.65 25.65 24.32
C LEU A 340 3.25 27.04 24.51
N ASP A 341 3.53 27.70 23.40
CA ASP A 341 3.82 29.14 23.31
C ASP A 341 2.96 29.78 22.21
N VAL A 342 2.92 31.12 22.19
CA VAL A 342 2.37 31.90 21.08
C VAL A 342 3.54 32.29 20.16
N ALA A 343 3.64 31.65 19.01
CA ALA A 343 4.79 31.72 18.13
C ALA A 343 5.10 33.13 17.61
N ASN A 344 4.09 34.01 17.54
CA ASN A 344 4.28 35.40 17.12
C ASN A 344 4.57 36.39 18.27
N LYS A 345 4.55 35.95 19.53
CA LYS A 345 4.81 36.77 20.72
C LYS A 345 5.16 35.90 21.93
N VAL A 346 6.33 35.29 21.88
CA VAL A 346 6.75 34.26 22.86
C VAL A 346 6.87 34.84 24.27
N VAL A 347 7.39 36.06 24.40
CA VAL A 347 7.54 36.79 25.66
C VAL A 347 6.34 37.71 25.85
N SER A 348 5.68 37.56 27.00
CA SER A 348 4.57 38.40 27.45
C SER A 348 4.79 38.85 28.89
N PRO A 349 4.54 40.14 29.24
CA PRO A 349 4.71 40.65 30.60
C PRO A 349 3.67 40.09 31.57
N THR A 350 2.52 39.67 31.07
CA THR A 350 1.43 39.06 31.84
C THR A 350 1.12 37.68 31.29
N LYS A 351 0.69 36.78 32.17
CA LYS A 351 0.18 35.45 31.81
C LYS A 351 -1.21 35.27 32.41
N GLU A 352 -2.09 34.70 31.62
CA GLU A 352 -3.43 34.30 32.03
C GLU A 352 -3.58 32.78 31.89
N LYS A 353 -4.53 32.23 32.64
CA LYS A 353 -4.86 30.82 32.59
C LYS A 353 -5.86 30.55 31.46
N TYR A 354 -5.57 29.58 30.61
CA TYR A 354 -6.42 29.17 29.50
C TYR A 354 -6.56 27.65 29.40
N ASP A 355 -7.70 27.21 28.86
CA ASP A 355 -7.80 25.94 28.16
C ASP A 355 -7.78 26.19 26.65
N VAL A 356 -6.88 25.51 25.95
CA VAL A 356 -6.82 25.52 24.49
C VAL A 356 -7.55 24.30 23.96
N VAL A 357 -8.63 24.53 23.23
CA VAL A 357 -9.58 23.52 22.76
C VAL A 357 -9.69 23.57 21.24
N GLY A 358 -10.00 22.42 20.64
CA GLY A 358 -10.18 22.33 19.19
C GLY A 358 -11.57 22.78 18.72
N LYS A 359 -11.88 22.45 17.46
CA LYS A 359 -13.15 22.78 16.79
C LYS A 359 -14.06 21.57 16.53
N CYS A 360 -13.71 20.40 17.02
CA CYS A 360 -14.53 19.19 16.91
C CYS A 360 -15.78 19.34 17.79
N CYS A 361 -16.87 18.68 17.37
CA CYS A 361 -18.14 18.71 18.08
C CYS A 361 -18.17 17.67 19.23
N GLU A 362 -17.14 17.70 20.08
CA GLU A 362 -16.99 16.82 21.23
C GLU A 362 -16.46 17.61 22.43
N SER A 363 -17.04 17.38 23.60
CA SER A 363 -16.66 18.03 24.86
C SER A 363 -15.23 17.72 25.28
N GLY A 364 -14.73 16.54 24.91
CA GLY A 364 -13.35 16.10 25.12
C GLY A 364 -12.34 16.67 24.11
N ASP A 365 -12.73 17.56 23.19
CA ASP A 365 -11.81 18.16 22.21
C ASP A 365 -10.89 19.22 22.85
N ILE A 366 -9.88 18.71 23.55
CA ILE A 366 -8.93 19.46 24.33
C ILE A 366 -7.54 19.27 23.72
N VAL A 367 -6.82 20.36 23.52
CA VAL A 367 -5.42 20.33 23.07
C VAL A 367 -4.48 20.51 24.27
N VAL A 368 -4.72 21.51 25.11
CA VAL A 368 -3.97 21.79 26.34
C VAL A 368 -4.91 22.36 27.40
N THR A 369 -4.88 21.83 28.63
CA THR A 369 -5.65 22.35 29.78
C THR A 369 -4.78 23.14 30.73
N ASP A 370 -5.38 24.11 31.41
CA ASP A 370 -4.80 24.82 32.56
C ASP A 370 -3.43 25.49 32.30
N ILE A 371 -3.19 25.95 31.07
CA ILE A 371 -1.91 26.55 30.69
C ILE A 371 -1.83 28.03 31.10
N MET A 372 -0.67 28.44 31.64
CA MET A 372 -0.35 29.84 31.92
C MET A 372 0.48 30.43 30.78
N VAL A 373 -0.15 31.25 29.93
CA VAL A 373 0.47 31.83 28.73
C VAL A 373 0.06 33.30 28.57
N GLY A 374 0.81 34.05 27.77
CA GLY A 374 0.44 35.43 27.40
C GLY A 374 -0.93 35.52 26.73
N GLU A 375 -1.44 36.74 26.60
CA GLU A 375 -2.74 36.97 25.97
C GLU A 375 -2.76 36.45 24.53
N ILE A 376 -3.82 35.73 24.15
CA ILE A 376 -4.01 35.14 22.82
C ILE A 376 -5.17 35.83 22.11
N HIS A 377 -4.93 36.25 20.88
CA HIS A 377 -5.88 36.90 19.98
C HIS A 377 -6.19 36.02 18.76
N LYS A 378 -7.31 36.30 18.10
CA LYS A 378 -7.64 35.68 16.82
C LYS A 378 -6.51 35.93 15.80
N GLY A 379 -6.11 34.87 15.10
CA GLY A 379 -5.04 34.91 14.11
C GLY A 379 -3.63 34.65 14.67
N ASP A 380 -3.46 34.65 16.00
CA ASP A 380 -2.18 34.24 16.60
C ASP A 380 -1.88 32.77 16.29
N ILE A 381 -0.59 32.47 16.12
CA ILE A 381 -0.12 31.11 15.87
C ILE A 381 0.32 30.49 17.20
N ILE A 382 -0.31 29.38 17.56
CA ILE A 382 -0.01 28.60 18.76
C ILE A 382 0.88 27.44 18.37
N VAL A 383 1.96 27.23 19.10
CA VAL A 383 2.86 26.07 18.93
C VAL A 383 2.71 25.15 20.13
N VAL A 384 2.35 23.90 19.89
CA VAL A 384 2.30 22.85 20.93
C VAL A 384 3.53 21.97 20.79
N TYR A 385 4.28 21.81 21.87
CA TYR A 385 5.56 21.10 21.90
C TYR A 385 5.39 19.57 22.02
N SER A 386 6.44 18.82 21.71
CA SER A 386 6.54 17.37 21.91
C SER A 386 5.44 16.55 21.21
N THR A 387 5.01 16.98 20.03
CA THR A 387 3.95 16.32 19.24
C THR A 387 4.47 15.46 18.10
N GLY A 388 5.78 15.19 18.04
CA GLY A 388 6.37 14.37 16.97
C GLY A 388 6.11 12.86 17.09
N ALA A 389 5.49 12.40 18.17
CA ALA A 389 5.21 10.98 18.40
C ALA A 389 3.75 10.79 18.81
N TYR A 390 3.06 9.85 18.14
CA TYR A 390 1.68 9.43 18.44
C TYR A 390 0.62 10.52 18.28
N CYS A 391 0.95 11.62 17.59
CA CYS A 391 -0.03 12.64 17.20
C CYS A 391 -0.47 12.38 15.76
N TYR A 392 0.41 12.60 14.78
CA TYR A 392 0.07 12.37 13.37
C TYR A 392 -0.33 10.92 13.08
N SER A 393 0.37 9.92 13.65
CA SER A 393 0.04 8.50 13.46
C SER A 393 -1.35 8.13 14.00
N MET A 394 -1.89 8.91 14.93
CA MET A 394 -3.24 8.75 15.48
C MET A 394 -4.22 9.82 14.96
N SER A 395 -3.82 10.59 13.93
CA SER A 395 -4.72 11.58 13.33
C SER A 395 -5.87 10.90 12.60
N MET A 396 -7.01 11.57 12.53
CA MET A 396 -8.26 11.02 12.00
C MET A 396 -9.14 12.09 11.38
N ASN A 397 -10.08 11.69 10.53
CA ASN A 397 -11.04 12.58 9.89
C ASN A 397 -12.30 12.81 10.74
N TYR A 398 -12.19 12.83 12.07
CA TYR A 398 -13.33 13.12 12.93
C TYR A 398 -13.91 14.50 12.58
N ASN A 399 -15.24 14.59 12.52
CA ASN A 399 -15.99 15.73 11.94
C ASN A 399 -15.58 16.14 10.51
N SER A 400 -15.11 15.18 9.71
CA SER A 400 -14.64 15.40 8.34
C SER A 400 -13.51 16.44 8.21
N LEU A 401 -12.69 16.59 9.25
CA LEU A 401 -11.54 17.49 9.22
C LEU A 401 -10.40 16.84 8.41
N PRO A 402 -9.86 17.50 7.37
CA PRO A 402 -8.73 16.96 6.62
C PRO A 402 -7.46 16.92 7.48
N ARG A 403 -6.70 15.83 7.41
CA ARG A 403 -5.43 15.69 8.14
C ARG A 403 -4.42 16.78 7.72
N GLY A 404 -3.75 17.36 8.72
CA GLY A 404 -2.73 18.40 8.52
C GLY A 404 -1.52 17.95 7.69
N ALA A 405 -0.75 18.92 7.18
CA ALA A 405 0.52 18.62 6.51
C ALA A 405 1.62 18.26 7.52
N VAL A 406 2.64 17.54 7.06
CA VAL A 406 3.86 17.23 7.82
C VAL A 406 5.08 17.74 7.05
N ILE A 407 5.85 18.62 7.68
CA ILE A 407 7.09 19.16 7.12
C ILE A 407 8.28 18.89 8.05
N PHE A 408 9.46 18.76 7.46
CA PHE A 408 10.74 18.65 8.14
C PHE A 408 11.57 19.89 7.82
N VAL A 409 12.13 20.51 8.86
CA VAL A 409 13.02 21.68 8.74
C VAL A 409 14.43 21.24 9.09
N ASN A 410 15.36 21.47 8.17
CA ASN A 410 16.79 21.21 8.35
C ASN A 410 17.57 22.48 8.01
N GLY A 411 17.80 23.33 9.02
CA GLY A 411 18.46 24.62 8.84
C GLY A 411 17.67 25.52 7.89
N ASP A 412 18.20 25.73 6.69
CA ASP A 412 17.62 26.53 5.62
C ASP A 412 16.78 25.72 4.60
N LYS A 413 16.59 24.41 4.82
CA LYS A 413 15.81 23.54 3.92
C LYS A 413 14.51 23.08 4.57
N ILE A 414 13.47 22.97 3.76
CA ILE A 414 12.18 22.38 4.15
C ILE A 414 11.86 21.24 3.20
N THR A 415 11.55 20.07 3.77
CA THR A 415 10.98 18.95 3.03
C THR A 415 9.53 18.73 3.45
N THR A 416 8.61 18.67 2.48
CA THR A 416 7.23 18.23 2.76
C THR A 416 7.18 16.70 2.74
N ALA A 417 7.09 16.09 3.91
CA ALA A 417 7.02 14.63 4.05
C ALA A 417 5.59 14.12 3.75
N ILE A 418 4.57 14.86 4.17
CA ILE A 418 3.16 14.55 3.89
C ILE A 418 2.40 15.83 3.56
N ARG A 419 1.68 15.83 2.44
CA ARG A 419 0.84 16.97 2.02
C ARG A 419 -0.46 16.97 2.84
N LYS A 420 -1.01 18.16 3.09
CA LYS A 420 -2.34 18.31 3.71
C LYS A 420 -3.37 17.53 2.90
N GLN A 421 -4.23 16.78 3.58
CA GLN A 421 -5.30 16.06 2.91
C GLN A 421 -6.28 17.05 2.27
N SER A 422 -6.69 16.77 1.03
CA SER A 422 -7.73 17.55 0.36
C SER A 422 -9.10 16.92 0.61
N PHE A 423 -10.17 17.70 0.40
CA PHE A 423 -11.53 17.12 0.41
C PHE A 423 -11.70 16.02 -0.64
N ARG A 424 -10.99 16.12 -1.78
CA ARG A 424 -11.00 15.08 -2.80
C ARG A 424 -10.46 13.75 -2.27
N HIS A 425 -9.35 13.74 -1.53
CA HIS A 425 -8.83 12.49 -0.94
C HIS A 425 -9.82 11.85 0.04
N MET A 426 -10.64 12.64 0.73
CA MET A 426 -11.69 12.12 1.60
C MET A 426 -12.85 11.51 0.80
N PHE A 427 -13.16 12.12 -0.34
CA PHE A 427 -14.22 11.66 -1.24
C PHE A 427 -13.82 10.42 -2.05
N GLU A 428 -12.54 10.23 -2.37
CA GLU A 428 -12.03 9.15 -3.22
C GLU A 428 -12.32 7.73 -2.67
N THR A 429 -12.60 7.60 -1.37
CA THR A 429 -13.00 6.34 -0.74
C THR A 429 -14.52 6.22 -0.57
N CYS A 430 -15.28 7.27 -0.87
CA CYS A 430 -16.74 7.23 -0.84
C CYS A 430 -17.26 6.56 -2.11
N VAL A 431 -17.99 5.47 -1.95
CA VAL A 431 -18.77 4.89 -3.04
C VAL A 431 -20.14 5.52 -2.98
N PHE A 432 -20.48 6.31 -3.98
CA PHE A 432 -21.86 6.69 -4.23
C PHE A 432 -22.43 5.59 -5.12
N GLU A 433 -23.61 5.06 -4.79
CA GLU A 433 -24.41 4.31 -5.77
C GLU A 433 -24.82 5.27 -6.89
N GLU A 434 -23.87 5.64 -7.74
CA GLU A 434 -24.16 6.09 -9.09
C GLU A 434 -24.80 4.89 -9.80
N LYS A 435 -25.77 5.12 -10.71
CA LYS A 435 -26.25 4.07 -11.60
C LYS A 435 -25.05 3.33 -12.14
N GLU A 436 -24.85 2.09 -11.71
CA GLU A 436 -23.59 1.38 -11.85
C GLU A 436 -23.19 1.40 -13.33
N ILE A 437 -22.23 2.26 -13.70
CA ILE A 437 -21.73 2.28 -15.07
C ILE A 437 -20.98 0.97 -15.22
N LYS A 438 -21.52 0.13 -16.10
CA LYS A 438 -20.93 -1.15 -16.44
C LYS A 438 -20.02 -0.95 -17.63
N ILE A 439 -18.87 -1.60 -17.60
CA ILE A 439 -17.99 -1.71 -18.74
C ILE A 439 -18.02 -3.17 -19.23
N PHE A 440 -18.14 -3.34 -20.53
CA PHE A 440 -17.92 -4.59 -21.22
C PHE A 440 -16.53 -4.55 -21.83
N ASP A 441 -15.58 -5.28 -21.24
CA ASP A 441 -14.19 -5.34 -21.71
C ASP A 441 -14.08 -6.33 -22.87
N ILE A 442 -13.95 -5.83 -24.10
CA ILE A 442 -14.07 -6.67 -25.29
C ILE A 442 -12.83 -7.52 -25.57
N HIS A 443 -11.82 -7.50 -24.69
CA HIS A 443 -10.64 -8.38 -24.76
C HIS A 443 -9.90 -8.49 -23.41
N SER A 444 -9.74 -9.71 -22.92
CA SER A 444 -8.95 -10.04 -21.72
C SER A 444 -8.41 -11.47 -21.82
N ASP A 445 -7.11 -11.66 -21.54
CA ASP A 445 -6.43 -12.97 -21.59
C ASP A 445 -6.71 -13.90 -20.41
N MET A 446 -7.91 -13.84 -19.87
CA MET A 446 -8.37 -14.63 -18.73
C MET A 446 -8.18 -16.14 -18.96
N LEU A 447 -8.58 -16.68 -20.11
CA LEU A 447 -8.50 -18.13 -20.34
C LEU A 447 -7.05 -18.60 -20.41
N TYR A 448 -6.16 -17.80 -20.99
CA TYR A 448 -4.73 -18.11 -21.03
C TYR A 448 -4.11 -18.14 -19.63
N ASP A 449 -4.40 -17.14 -18.79
CA ASP A 449 -3.93 -17.11 -17.41
C ASP A 449 -4.43 -18.33 -16.62
N LEU A 450 -5.72 -18.65 -16.70
CA LEU A 450 -6.29 -19.82 -16.02
C LEU A 450 -5.65 -21.13 -16.50
N ASN A 451 -5.46 -21.29 -17.80
CA ASN A 451 -4.76 -22.44 -18.36
C ASN A 451 -3.32 -22.58 -17.85
N LYS A 452 -2.54 -21.48 -17.84
CA LYS A 452 -1.16 -21.49 -17.33
C LYS A 452 -1.10 -21.80 -15.85
N GLN A 453 -1.98 -21.21 -15.06
CA GLN A 453 -2.01 -21.42 -13.61
C GLN A 453 -2.45 -22.85 -13.26
N SER A 454 -3.43 -23.40 -13.97
CA SER A 454 -3.83 -24.80 -13.84
C SER A 454 -2.67 -25.77 -14.18
N LEU A 455 -1.89 -25.49 -15.23
CA LEU A 455 -0.67 -26.26 -15.55
C LEU A 455 0.42 -26.19 -14.47
N LEU A 456 0.42 -25.13 -13.66
CA LEU A 456 1.31 -24.96 -12.51
C LEU A 456 0.72 -25.53 -11.21
N GLY A 457 -0.47 -26.17 -11.26
CA GLY A 457 -1.17 -26.74 -10.11
C GLY A 457 -1.98 -25.74 -9.29
N ASN A 458 -2.19 -24.52 -9.81
CA ASN A 458 -2.96 -23.46 -9.16
C ASN A 458 -4.41 -23.42 -9.71
N HIS A 459 -5.29 -24.21 -9.09
CA HIS A 459 -6.71 -24.33 -9.45
C HIS A 459 -7.62 -23.31 -8.75
N THR A 460 -7.09 -22.45 -7.88
CA THR A 460 -7.87 -21.39 -7.21
C THR A 460 -7.65 -20.01 -7.83
N ARG A 461 -6.87 -19.92 -8.91
CA ARG A 461 -6.50 -18.66 -9.57
C ARG A 461 -7.70 -17.75 -9.86
N PHE A 462 -8.78 -18.30 -10.40
CA PHE A 462 -9.98 -17.54 -10.70
C PHE A 462 -10.56 -16.89 -9.44
N LYS A 463 -10.78 -17.70 -8.41
CA LYS A 463 -11.39 -17.30 -7.14
C LYS A 463 -10.51 -16.35 -6.33
N ASP A 464 -9.22 -16.61 -6.24
CA ASP A 464 -8.34 -15.90 -5.31
C ASP A 464 -7.81 -14.59 -5.90
N TYR A 465 -7.76 -14.48 -7.24
CA TYR A 465 -7.18 -13.33 -7.92
C TYR A 465 -8.20 -12.56 -8.77
N HIS A 466 -8.89 -13.24 -9.68
CA HIS A 466 -9.77 -12.55 -10.65
C HIS A 466 -11.09 -12.10 -10.05
N VAL A 467 -11.72 -12.92 -9.21
CA VAL A 467 -12.99 -12.60 -8.56
C VAL A 467 -12.90 -11.30 -7.72
N PRO A 468 -11.94 -11.12 -6.79
CA PRO A 468 -11.84 -9.90 -6.00
C PRO A 468 -11.64 -8.64 -6.86
N GLN A 469 -10.88 -8.74 -7.94
CA GLN A 469 -10.67 -7.60 -8.84
C GLN A 469 -11.94 -7.22 -9.58
N LEU A 470 -12.63 -8.20 -10.18
CA LEU A 470 -13.84 -7.96 -10.97
C LEU A 470 -15.01 -7.51 -10.10
N GLN A 471 -15.20 -8.11 -8.91
CA GLN A 471 -16.22 -7.68 -7.94
C GLN A 471 -16.06 -6.22 -7.54
N ASN A 472 -14.82 -5.78 -7.34
CA ASN A 472 -14.48 -4.40 -6.94
C ASN A 472 -14.22 -3.48 -8.15
N SER A 473 -14.73 -3.83 -9.33
CA SER A 473 -14.61 -3.03 -10.55
C SER A 473 -15.96 -2.68 -11.18
N CYS A 474 -15.92 -1.72 -12.10
CA CYS A 474 -17.04 -1.39 -12.99
C CYS A 474 -17.14 -2.34 -14.20
N ILE A 475 -16.23 -3.30 -14.38
CA ILE A 475 -16.28 -4.27 -15.47
C ILE A 475 -17.29 -5.35 -15.10
N LYS A 476 -18.36 -5.50 -15.89
CA LYS A 476 -19.44 -6.47 -15.64
C LYS A 476 -19.67 -7.43 -16.80
N GLY A 477 -18.84 -7.36 -17.83
CA GLY A 477 -18.80 -8.36 -18.88
C GLY A 477 -17.48 -8.28 -19.62
N ALA A 478 -17.09 -9.39 -20.23
CA ALA A 478 -15.84 -9.43 -20.98
C ALA A 478 -15.82 -10.50 -22.08
N VAL A 479 -14.95 -10.30 -23.07
CA VAL A 479 -14.48 -11.38 -23.95
C VAL A 479 -13.22 -11.98 -23.32
N TRP A 480 -13.31 -13.24 -22.89
CA TRP A 480 -12.19 -13.96 -22.29
C TRP A 480 -11.48 -14.80 -23.35
N THR A 481 -10.23 -14.43 -23.66
CA THR A 481 -9.45 -14.98 -24.77
C THR A 481 -8.47 -16.05 -24.31
N MET A 482 -8.37 -17.12 -25.11
CA MET A 482 -7.22 -18.01 -25.10
C MET A 482 -6.14 -17.46 -26.04
N TYR A 483 -5.10 -16.90 -25.45
CA TYR A 483 -3.90 -16.42 -26.13
C TYR A 483 -3.03 -17.58 -26.64
N SER A 484 -2.59 -17.49 -27.90
CA SER A 484 -1.77 -18.51 -28.56
C SER A 484 -0.34 -18.03 -28.90
N PRO A 485 0.56 -17.85 -27.92
CA PRO A 485 1.95 -17.41 -28.16
C PRO A 485 2.78 -18.48 -28.90
N ASP A 486 2.57 -19.74 -28.54
CA ASP A 486 3.40 -20.89 -28.88
C ASP A 486 2.54 -22.07 -29.37
N ASP A 487 3.18 -23.17 -29.76
CA ASP A 487 2.48 -24.38 -30.19
C ASP A 487 1.98 -25.21 -29.00
N PHE A 488 0.68 -25.51 -28.97
CA PHE A 488 0.04 -26.38 -27.97
C PHE A 488 -1.26 -27.00 -28.48
N ASN A 489 -1.77 -28.00 -27.76
CA ASN A 489 -3.11 -28.55 -28.03
C ASN A 489 -4.18 -27.55 -27.59
N LEU A 490 -4.76 -26.84 -28.56
CA LEU A 490 -5.73 -25.78 -28.31
C LEU A 490 -6.99 -26.28 -27.59
N LEU A 491 -7.53 -27.44 -27.99
CA LEU A 491 -8.75 -28.00 -27.39
C LEU A 491 -8.54 -28.34 -25.91
N GLU A 492 -7.43 -29.02 -25.59
CA GLU A 492 -7.10 -29.34 -24.19
C GLU A 492 -6.89 -28.09 -23.34
N ALA A 493 -6.26 -27.05 -23.91
CA ALA A 493 -6.01 -25.80 -23.19
C ALA A 493 -7.30 -25.05 -22.86
N VAL A 494 -8.24 -24.97 -23.81
CA VAL A 494 -9.51 -24.27 -23.58
C VAL A 494 -10.42 -25.03 -22.62
N GLU A 495 -10.49 -26.36 -22.74
CA GLU A 495 -11.28 -27.19 -21.81
C GLU A 495 -10.76 -27.06 -20.38
N ARG A 496 -9.43 -27.10 -20.20
CA ARG A 496 -8.80 -26.86 -18.90
C ARG A 496 -9.15 -25.49 -18.35
N ALA A 497 -8.95 -24.42 -19.12
CA ALA A 497 -9.25 -23.06 -18.67
C ALA A 497 -10.72 -22.88 -18.25
N ILE A 498 -11.66 -23.40 -19.06
CA ILE A 498 -13.10 -23.30 -18.79
C ILE A 498 -13.45 -24.03 -17.49
N SER A 499 -12.81 -25.17 -17.20
CA SER A 499 -13.07 -25.94 -15.98
C SER A 499 -12.69 -25.22 -14.67
N GLU A 500 -11.85 -24.18 -14.74
CA GLU A 500 -11.42 -23.38 -13.57
C GLU A 500 -12.37 -22.21 -13.27
N ILE A 501 -13.41 -21.98 -14.09
CA ILE A 501 -14.33 -20.84 -13.97
C ILE A 501 -15.52 -21.21 -13.09
N ASP A 502 -15.74 -20.46 -12.00
CA ASP A 502 -16.96 -20.52 -11.18
C ASP A 502 -17.67 -19.15 -11.12
N LEU A 503 -18.60 -18.90 -12.04
CA LEU A 503 -19.35 -17.64 -12.09
C LEU A 503 -20.33 -17.43 -10.92
N GLN A 504 -20.56 -18.41 -10.04
CA GLN A 504 -21.36 -18.14 -8.84
C GLN A 504 -20.70 -17.11 -7.93
N GLU A 505 -19.38 -16.97 -8.03
CA GLU A 505 -18.59 -15.97 -7.31
C GLU A 505 -18.66 -14.57 -8.00
N LEU A 506 -19.25 -14.45 -9.20
CA LEU A 506 -19.41 -13.20 -9.96
C LEU A 506 -20.85 -12.97 -10.43
N PRO A 507 -21.80 -12.70 -9.51
CA PRO A 507 -23.21 -12.55 -9.86
C PRO A 507 -23.44 -11.39 -10.84
N GLY A 508 -24.13 -11.67 -11.94
CA GLY A 508 -24.45 -10.70 -12.99
C GLY A 508 -23.33 -10.37 -13.96
N PHE A 509 -22.19 -11.07 -13.91
CA PHE A 509 -21.11 -10.92 -14.90
C PHE A 509 -21.43 -11.72 -16.17
N GLU A 510 -21.14 -11.15 -17.36
CA GLU A 510 -21.44 -11.77 -18.66
C GLU A 510 -20.17 -12.06 -19.47
N VAL A 511 -20.02 -13.29 -19.97
CA VAL A 511 -18.78 -13.75 -20.62
C VAL A 511 -19.04 -14.21 -22.06
N ILE A 512 -18.19 -13.77 -22.98
CA ILE A 512 -18.02 -14.36 -24.31
C ILE A 512 -16.65 -15.04 -24.36
N PHE A 513 -16.58 -16.27 -24.86
CA PHE A 513 -15.30 -16.93 -25.08
C PHE A 513 -14.69 -16.55 -26.43
N GLY A 514 -13.41 -16.18 -26.39
CA GLY A 514 -12.63 -15.69 -27.51
C GLY A 514 -11.32 -16.45 -27.73
N LEU A 515 -10.75 -16.30 -28.91
CA LEU A 515 -9.44 -16.86 -29.27
C LEU A 515 -8.54 -15.73 -29.78
N GLU A 516 -7.35 -15.59 -29.22
CA GLU A 516 -6.35 -14.64 -29.70
C GLU A 516 -5.25 -15.42 -30.45
N GLY A 517 -5.45 -15.53 -31.76
CA GLY A 517 -4.60 -16.30 -32.67
C GLY A 517 -5.08 -17.73 -32.86
N LEU A 518 -5.13 -18.16 -34.13
CA LEU A 518 -5.56 -19.50 -34.53
C LEU A 518 -4.40 -20.36 -35.06
N ARG A 519 -3.15 -20.05 -34.69
CA ARG A 519 -1.98 -20.85 -35.11
C ARG A 519 -2.12 -22.33 -34.74
N ASN A 520 -2.75 -22.61 -33.58
CA ASN A 520 -2.94 -23.95 -33.02
C ASN A 520 -4.21 -24.65 -33.51
N LEU A 521 -4.99 -24.02 -34.39
CA LEU A 521 -6.15 -24.66 -35.00
C LEU A 521 -5.68 -25.61 -36.10
N GLU A 522 -5.73 -26.92 -35.89
CA GLU A 522 -5.17 -27.92 -36.82
C GLU A 522 -5.82 -27.90 -38.21
N LYS A 523 -7.14 -27.80 -38.28
CA LYS A 523 -7.89 -27.70 -39.54
C LYS A 523 -9.02 -26.68 -39.42
N VAL A 524 -9.51 -26.19 -40.55
CA VAL A 524 -10.64 -25.25 -40.58
C VAL A 524 -11.84 -25.80 -39.82
N GLU A 525 -12.12 -27.10 -39.99
CA GLU A 525 -13.26 -27.79 -39.38
C GLU A 525 -13.14 -27.93 -37.84
N ASP A 526 -11.98 -27.70 -37.24
CA ASP A 526 -11.84 -27.71 -35.78
C ASP A 526 -12.44 -26.46 -35.13
N ILE A 527 -12.73 -25.42 -35.90
CA ILE A 527 -13.44 -24.23 -35.39
C ILE A 527 -14.86 -24.59 -34.94
N ASP A 528 -15.45 -25.61 -35.55
CA ASP A 528 -16.78 -26.13 -35.19
C ASP A 528 -16.79 -26.71 -33.78
N LYS A 529 -15.73 -27.43 -33.40
CA LYS A 529 -15.57 -27.98 -32.05
C LYS A 529 -15.45 -26.88 -31.01
N LEU A 530 -14.66 -25.84 -31.31
CA LEU A 530 -14.53 -24.68 -30.44
C LEU A 530 -15.87 -23.93 -30.31
N TYR A 531 -16.63 -23.84 -31.41
CA TYR A 531 -17.97 -23.27 -31.37
C TYR A 531 -18.93 -24.10 -30.50
N GLU A 532 -18.89 -25.42 -30.58
CA GLU A 532 -19.66 -26.32 -29.70
C GLU A 532 -19.29 -26.13 -28.22
N LEU A 533 -18.02 -25.83 -27.92
CA LEU A 533 -17.53 -25.48 -26.57
C LEU A 533 -17.91 -24.06 -26.11
N GLY A 534 -18.60 -23.27 -26.95
CA GLY A 534 -19.07 -21.93 -26.60
C GLY A 534 -18.18 -20.78 -27.08
N PHE A 535 -17.14 -21.03 -27.87
CA PHE A 535 -16.37 -19.93 -28.47
C PHE A 535 -17.22 -19.20 -29.52
N ARG A 536 -17.27 -17.88 -29.41
CA ARG A 536 -18.07 -17.00 -30.30
C ARG A 536 -17.26 -15.86 -30.89
N HIS A 537 -16.01 -15.70 -30.48
CA HIS A 537 -15.08 -14.67 -30.96
C HIS A 537 -13.75 -15.33 -31.33
N ALA A 538 -13.09 -14.87 -32.39
CA ALA A 538 -11.71 -15.25 -32.67
C ALA A 538 -10.95 -14.24 -33.53
N MET A 539 -9.64 -14.15 -33.28
CA MET A 539 -8.62 -13.48 -34.08
C MET A 539 -7.83 -14.52 -34.87
N LEU A 540 -7.52 -14.23 -36.13
CA LEU A 540 -6.80 -15.20 -36.98
C LEU A 540 -5.33 -15.39 -36.56
N THR A 541 -4.69 -14.33 -36.03
CA THR A 541 -3.26 -14.32 -35.67
C THR A 541 -3.08 -13.65 -34.32
N TRP A 542 -1.95 -13.90 -33.67
CA TRP A 542 -1.32 -12.91 -32.81
C TRP A 542 -0.35 -12.10 -33.69
N ASN A 543 0.90 -11.87 -33.30
CA ASN A 543 1.82 -11.07 -34.11
C ASN A 543 2.50 -11.86 -35.25
N GLU A 544 2.29 -13.17 -35.31
CA GLU A 544 2.98 -14.11 -36.19
C GLU A 544 2.35 -14.28 -37.58
N GLU A 545 3.08 -14.96 -38.46
CA GLU A 545 2.49 -15.61 -39.62
C GLU A 545 2.08 -17.03 -39.28
N ASN A 546 0.85 -17.40 -39.64
CA ASN A 546 0.40 -18.78 -39.57
C ASN A 546 -0.20 -19.23 -40.91
N LYS A 547 -0.71 -20.47 -40.97
CA LYS A 547 -1.25 -21.04 -42.22
C LYS A 547 -2.50 -20.34 -42.74
N TYR A 548 -3.17 -19.52 -41.94
CA TYR A 548 -4.40 -18.83 -42.32
C TYR A 548 -4.16 -17.38 -42.74
N ALA A 549 -3.31 -16.65 -42.02
CA ALA A 549 -3.13 -15.22 -42.23
C ALA A 549 -1.75 -14.72 -41.79
N THR A 550 -1.53 -13.42 -41.96
CA THR A 550 -0.32 -12.72 -41.49
C THR A 550 -0.67 -11.67 -40.45
N GLY A 551 -0.08 -11.80 -39.27
CA GLY A 551 -0.12 -10.81 -38.20
C GLY A 551 0.84 -9.64 -38.44
N VAL A 552 0.76 -8.60 -37.62
CA VAL A 552 1.53 -7.35 -37.74
C VAL A 552 3.06 -7.52 -37.71
N GLY A 553 3.58 -8.65 -37.22
CA GLY A 553 5.00 -8.97 -37.18
C GLY A 553 5.50 -9.70 -38.42
N GLY A 554 4.61 -10.13 -39.32
CA GLY A 554 4.94 -10.87 -40.53
C GLY A 554 5.16 -10.02 -41.79
N ASN A 555 5.26 -10.71 -42.92
CA ASN A 555 5.46 -10.17 -44.26
C ASN A 555 4.27 -9.29 -44.69
N SER A 556 4.52 -8.00 -44.88
CA SER A 556 3.52 -7.01 -45.30
C SER A 556 2.85 -7.30 -46.64
N ASN A 557 3.48 -8.10 -47.51
CA ASN A 557 2.94 -8.47 -48.82
C ASN A 557 2.08 -9.74 -48.78
N ARG A 558 2.06 -10.48 -47.67
CA ARG A 558 1.21 -11.66 -47.47
C ARG A 558 -0.02 -11.30 -46.64
N GLY A 559 -1.18 -11.73 -47.11
CA GLY A 559 -2.48 -11.52 -46.47
C GLY A 559 -3.11 -12.83 -46.03
N LEU A 560 -4.42 -12.96 -46.22
CA LEU A 560 -5.11 -14.25 -46.08
C LEU A 560 -4.57 -15.29 -47.08
N THR A 561 -4.45 -16.53 -46.63
CA THR A 561 -4.29 -17.70 -47.51
C THR A 561 -5.63 -18.22 -48.00
N GLU A 562 -5.62 -19.18 -48.93
CA GLU A 562 -6.85 -19.89 -49.33
C GLU A 562 -7.52 -20.58 -48.14
N GLU A 563 -6.75 -21.22 -47.26
CA GLU A 563 -7.26 -21.81 -46.02
C GLU A 563 -7.77 -20.74 -45.05
N GLY A 564 -7.14 -19.57 -44.99
CA GLY A 564 -7.63 -18.43 -44.22
C GLY A 564 -8.97 -17.91 -44.73
N ILE A 565 -9.16 -17.83 -46.05
CA ILE A 565 -10.45 -17.47 -46.65
C ILE A 565 -11.52 -18.51 -46.29
N ARG A 566 -11.20 -19.81 -46.34
CA ARG A 566 -12.12 -20.88 -45.91
C ARG A 566 -12.49 -20.75 -44.43
N LEU A 567 -11.50 -20.49 -43.56
CA LEU A 567 -11.72 -20.31 -42.14
C LEU A 567 -12.62 -19.12 -41.83
N VAL A 568 -12.33 -17.96 -42.42
CA VAL A 568 -13.13 -16.74 -42.24
C VAL A 568 -14.58 -16.95 -42.70
N LYS A 569 -14.80 -17.63 -43.83
CA LYS A 569 -16.15 -18.01 -44.28
C LYS A 569 -16.84 -18.95 -43.30
N ARG A 570 -16.12 -19.94 -42.77
CA ARG A 570 -16.69 -20.87 -41.77
C ARG A 570 -17.08 -20.13 -40.49
N MET A 571 -16.27 -19.19 -40.03
CA MET A 571 -16.58 -18.33 -38.88
C MET A 571 -17.81 -17.45 -39.13
N GLU A 572 -17.98 -16.91 -40.34
CA GLU A 572 -19.19 -16.18 -40.74
C GLU A 572 -20.44 -17.07 -40.74
N GLU A 573 -20.34 -18.29 -41.29
CA GLU A 573 -21.43 -19.28 -41.29
C GLU A 573 -21.86 -19.66 -39.86
N LEU A 574 -20.92 -19.72 -38.92
CA LEU A 574 -21.16 -19.97 -37.49
C LEU A 574 -21.65 -18.72 -36.74
N ASP A 575 -21.74 -17.57 -37.41
CA ASP A 575 -22.10 -16.28 -36.81
C ASP A 575 -21.15 -15.88 -35.66
N MET A 576 -19.85 -16.15 -35.80
CA MET A 576 -18.83 -15.70 -34.86
C MET A 576 -18.50 -14.21 -35.04
N ILE A 577 -17.96 -13.60 -34.00
CA ILE A 577 -17.30 -12.30 -34.04
C ILE A 577 -15.91 -12.51 -34.63
N ILE A 578 -15.65 -11.83 -35.74
CA ILE A 578 -14.39 -11.90 -36.47
C ILE A 578 -13.57 -10.67 -36.08
N ASP A 579 -12.45 -10.92 -35.41
CA ASP A 579 -11.63 -9.86 -34.85
C ASP A 579 -10.37 -9.62 -35.67
N LEU A 580 -10.20 -8.36 -36.06
CA LEU A 580 -9.15 -7.88 -36.94
C LEU A 580 -7.94 -7.33 -36.18
N ALA A 581 -7.98 -7.32 -34.84
CA ALA A 581 -6.78 -7.12 -34.04
C ALA A 581 -5.70 -8.11 -34.48
N HIS A 582 -4.44 -7.76 -34.22
CA HIS A 582 -3.24 -8.50 -34.59
C HIS A 582 -2.91 -8.67 -36.07
N LEU A 583 -3.85 -8.52 -37.00
CA LEU A 583 -3.59 -8.63 -38.43
C LEU A 583 -2.67 -7.54 -38.97
N ASN A 584 -1.82 -7.88 -39.93
CA ASN A 584 -1.19 -6.86 -40.77
C ASN A 584 -2.25 -6.18 -41.66
N GLU A 585 -1.88 -5.05 -42.25
CA GLU A 585 -2.80 -4.24 -43.06
C GLU A 585 -3.40 -5.02 -44.25
N LYS A 586 -2.59 -5.85 -44.92
CA LYS A 586 -3.07 -6.66 -46.04
C LYS A 586 -4.12 -7.69 -45.60
N SER A 587 -3.87 -8.43 -44.51
CA SER A 587 -4.81 -9.42 -43.97
C SER A 587 -6.08 -8.74 -43.47
N PHE A 588 -5.96 -7.58 -42.81
CA PHE A 588 -7.10 -6.76 -42.39
C PHE A 588 -8.06 -6.48 -43.57
N TYR A 589 -7.54 -5.95 -44.68
CA TYR A 589 -8.37 -5.66 -45.86
C TYR A 589 -8.82 -6.92 -46.60
N ASP A 590 -8.02 -7.98 -46.60
CA ASP A 590 -8.42 -9.24 -47.21
C ASP A 590 -9.59 -9.89 -46.47
N VAL A 591 -9.64 -9.82 -45.12
CA VAL A 591 -10.81 -10.27 -44.34
C VAL A 591 -12.05 -9.46 -44.72
N LEU A 592 -11.95 -8.12 -44.77
CA LEU A 592 -13.08 -7.25 -45.12
C LEU A 592 -13.61 -7.45 -46.54
N LYS A 593 -12.82 -8.04 -47.45
CA LYS A 593 -13.29 -8.44 -48.80
C LYS A 593 -14.08 -9.75 -48.78
N VAL A 594 -13.87 -10.59 -47.76
CA VAL A 594 -14.53 -11.89 -47.62
C VAL A 594 -15.83 -11.74 -46.83
N VAL A 595 -15.80 -10.98 -45.73
CA VAL A 595 -16.93 -10.85 -44.77
C VAL A 595 -17.09 -9.42 -44.30
N ASN A 596 -18.33 -9.02 -44.02
CA ASN A 596 -18.67 -7.67 -43.57
C ASN A 596 -19.64 -7.65 -42.38
N LYS A 597 -19.79 -8.79 -41.69
CA LYS A 597 -20.68 -8.99 -40.55
C LYS A 597 -19.87 -9.36 -39.31
N ASN A 598 -20.32 -8.91 -38.14
CA ASN A 598 -19.71 -9.20 -36.83
C ASN A 598 -18.22 -8.86 -36.75
N ILE A 599 -17.82 -7.72 -37.36
CA ILE A 599 -16.43 -7.27 -37.40
C ILE A 599 -16.10 -6.45 -36.16
N VAL A 600 -14.98 -6.77 -35.52
CA VAL A 600 -14.41 -6.01 -34.40
C VAL A 600 -12.91 -5.84 -34.62
N PHE A 601 -12.33 -4.73 -34.15
CA PHE A 601 -10.91 -4.62 -33.85
C PHE A 601 -10.81 -4.46 -32.33
N SER A 602 -10.59 -5.56 -31.60
CA SER A 602 -10.92 -5.59 -30.16
C SER A 602 -10.05 -4.70 -29.30
N HIS A 603 -8.78 -4.54 -29.65
CA HIS A 603 -7.84 -3.79 -28.83
C HIS A 603 -6.75 -3.16 -29.71
N GLY A 604 -6.69 -1.83 -29.71
CA GLY A 604 -5.65 -1.02 -30.36
C GLY A 604 -5.90 0.47 -30.18
N CYS A 605 -4.85 1.28 -30.26
CA CYS A 605 -4.98 2.74 -30.20
C CYS A 605 -4.91 3.37 -31.61
N VAL A 606 -5.07 4.69 -31.69
CA VAL A 606 -5.01 5.42 -32.96
C VAL A 606 -3.56 5.68 -33.40
N LYS A 607 -3.21 5.27 -34.61
CA LYS A 607 -1.83 5.34 -35.14
C LYS A 607 -1.33 6.76 -35.39
N ASP A 608 -2.24 7.69 -35.72
CA ASP A 608 -1.91 9.11 -35.89
C ASP A 608 -1.34 9.75 -34.62
N ILE A 609 -1.76 9.29 -33.44
CA ILE A 609 -1.32 9.82 -32.15
C ILE A 609 -0.05 9.10 -31.69
N CYS A 610 -0.02 7.77 -31.79
CA CYS A 610 1.14 6.96 -31.46
C CYS A 610 1.44 5.99 -32.61
N SER A 611 2.58 6.20 -33.28
CA SER A 611 3.02 5.41 -34.44
C SER A 611 3.53 4.03 -34.03
N HIS A 612 2.66 3.21 -33.48
CA HIS A 612 2.91 1.82 -33.11
C HIS A 612 2.32 0.86 -34.16
N ARG A 613 2.98 -0.29 -34.40
CA ARG A 613 2.54 -1.26 -35.43
C ARG A 613 1.18 -1.91 -35.14
N ARG A 614 0.78 -1.95 -33.86
CA ARG A 614 -0.53 -2.49 -33.42
C ARG A 614 -1.66 -1.45 -33.47
N ASN A 615 -1.33 -0.18 -33.69
CA ASN A 615 -2.32 0.90 -33.72
C ASN A 615 -2.97 1.02 -35.10
N VAL A 616 -4.25 1.40 -35.08
CA VAL A 616 -5.15 1.43 -36.23
C VAL A 616 -4.98 2.73 -37.00
N THR A 617 -4.85 2.65 -38.33
CA THR A 617 -4.78 3.85 -39.18
C THR A 617 -6.16 4.50 -39.37
N ASN A 618 -6.19 5.75 -39.83
CA ASN A 618 -7.43 6.40 -40.21
C ASN A 618 -8.18 5.63 -41.31
N GLU A 619 -7.46 5.11 -42.29
CA GLU A 619 -8.02 4.33 -43.40
C GLU A 619 -8.64 3.03 -42.90
N GLN A 620 -7.97 2.33 -41.98
CA GLN A 620 -8.52 1.13 -41.35
C GLN A 620 -9.75 1.45 -40.51
N MET A 621 -9.76 2.56 -39.75
CA MET A 621 -10.95 3.01 -39.03
C MET A 621 -12.11 3.34 -39.98
N LEU A 622 -11.86 4.06 -41.07
CA LEU A 622 -12.88 4.34 -42.08
C LEU A 622 -13.42 3.05 -42.73
N ALA A 623 -12.56 2.05 -42.95
CA ALA A 623 -12.96 0.74 -43.45
C ALA A 623 -13.79 -0.04 -42.43
N LEU A 624 -13.42 -0.05 -41.14
CA LEU A 624 -14.23 -0.63 -40.06
C LEU A 624 -15.60 0.03 -40.02
N LYS A 625 -15.66 1.36 -40.06
CA LYS A 625 -16.91 2.13 -40.07
C LYS A 625 -17.81 1.75 -41.24
N ALA A 626 -17.23 1.52 -42.42
CA ALA A 626 -17.98 1.16 -43.63
C ALA A 626 -18.69 -0.20 -43.53
N VAL A 627 -18.20 -1.11 -42.68
CA VAL A 627 -18.82 -2.43 -42.43
C VAL A 627 -19.55 -2.51 -41.09
N ASP A 628 -19.86 -1.37 -40.47
CA ASP A 628 -20.41 -1.25 -39.11
C ASP A 628 -19.59 -1.99 -38.03
N GLY A 629 -18.28 -2.08 -38.23
CA GLY A 629 -17.36 -2.68 -37.28
C GLY A 629 -17.10 -1.79 -36.06
N LEU A 630 -16.67 -2.44 -34.97
CA LEU A 630 -16.29 -1.77 -33.71
C LEU A 630 -14.77 -1.62 -33.57
N LEU A 631 -14.34 -0.55 -32.91
CA LEU A 631 -12.96 -0.36 -32.44
C LEU A 631 -12.93 -0.35 -30.91
N GLY A 632 -12.21 -1.29 -30.31
CA GLY A 632 -11.88 -1.27 -28.89
C GLY A 632 -10.51 -0.65 -28.64
N LEU A 633 -10.47 0.30 -27.70
CA LEU A 633 -9.23 0.96 -27.28
C LEU A 633 -8.58 0.22 -26.10
N THR A 634 -7.25 0.10 -26.15
CA THR A 634 -6.42 -0.63 -25.18
C THR A 634 -5.61 0.29 -24.27
N LEU A 635 -5.33 -0.20 -23.06
CA LEU A 635 -4.52 0.50 -22.07
C LEU A 635 -3.03 0.17 -22.16
N ALA A 636 -2.59 -0.64 -23.14
CA ALA A 636 -1.18 -0.94 -23.36
C ALA A 636 -0.36 0.36 -23.53
N LYS A 637 0.53 0.65 -22.59
CA LYS A 637 1.12 1.98 -22.43
C LYS A 637 1.96 2.41 -23.64
N ASN A 638 2.65 1.45 -24.27
CA ASN A 638 3.44 1.68 -25.47
C ASN A 638 2.59 1.95 -26.73
N PHE A 639 1.28 1.73 -26.66
CA PHE A 639 0.34 2.02 -27.74
C PHE A 639 -0.30 3.39 -27.54
N VAL A 640 -0.24 3.95 -26.33
CA VAL A 640 -0.76 5.28 -25.97
C VAL A 640 0.25 6.38 -26.32
N SER A 641 1.50 6.26 -25.91
CA SER A 641 2.54 7.22 -26.29
C SER A 641 3.92 6.56 -26.33
N PRO A 642 4.81 6.98 -27.26
CA PRO A 642 6.22 6.63 -27.20
C PRO A 642 6.97 7.37 -26.07
N ILE A 643 6.39 8.45 -25.54
CA ILE A 643 6.99 9.30 -24.49
C ILE A 643 6.52 8.79 -23.11
N GLU A 644 7.46 8.49 -22.21
CA GLU A 644 7.15 7.84 -20.93
C GLU A 644 6.22 8.67 -20.04
N GLU A 645 6.41 9.99 -20.01
CA GLU A 645 5.59 10.92 -19.22
C GLU A 645 4.17 11.08 -19.76
N GLU A 646 3.92 10.66 -21.00
CA GLU A 646 2.62 10.73 -21.67
C GLU A 646 1.89 9.39 -21.68
N LYS A 647 2.41 8.37 -20.97
CA LYS A 647 1.76 7.06 -20.80
C LYS A 647 0.70 7.10 -19.70
N ASP A 648 -0.21 8.05 -19.83
CA ASP A 648 -1.21 8.40 -18.81
C ASP A 648 -2.65 8.35 -19.36
N LEU A 649 -3.61 8.52 -18.45
CA LEU A 649 -5.03 8.53 -18.79
C LEU A 649 -5.41 9.69 -19.73
N ALA A 650 -4.75 10.84 -19.63
CA ALA A 650 -5.07 11.99 -20.47
C ALA A 650 -4.73 11.69 -21.94
N HIS A 651 -3.58 11.09 -22.21
CA HIS A 651 -3.19 10.72 -23.58
C HIS A 651 -3.99 9.53 -24.09
N PHE A 652 -4.34 8.56 -23.24
CA PHE A 652 -5.29 7.51 -23.61
C PHE A 652 -6.62 8.09 -24.10
N LEU A 653 -7.18 9.06 -23.38
CA LEU A 653 -8.43 9.71 -23.79
C LEU A 653 -8.29 10.54 -25.09
N ASN A 654 -7.08 10.97 -25.48
CA ASN A 654 -6.88 11.59 -26.80
C ASN A 654 -7.13 10.59 -27.93
N HIS A 655 -6.79 9.31 -27.73
CA HIS A 655 -7.15 8.25 -28.67
C HIS A 655 -8.66 8.03 -28.70
N LEU A 656 -9.35 8.12 -27.55
CA LEU A 656 -10.80 8.04 -27.50
C LEU A 656 -11.46 9.14 -28.31
N ASP A 657 -11.10 10.40 -28.09
CA ASP A 657 -11.65 11.53 -28.81
C ASP A 657 -11.41 11.39 -30.32
N ARG A 658 -10.17 11.03 -30.70
CA ARG A 658 -9.81 10.84 -32.11
C ARG A 658 -10.55 9.66 -32.76
N ALA A 659 -10.74 8.56 -32.04
CA ALA A 659 -11.49 7.42 -32.53
C ALA A 659 -12.96 7.80 -32.71
N VAL A 660 -13.56 8.52 -31.75
CA VAL A 660 -14.95 9.01 -31.83
C VAL A 660 -15.14 9.97 -33.00
N ASP A 661 -14.19 10.86 -33.25
CA ASP A 661 -14.22 11.79 -34.40
C ASP A 661 -14.30 11.07 -35.75
N ILE A 662 -13.62 9.92 -35.90
CA ILE A 662 -13.56 9.18 -37.16
C ILE A 662 -14.68 8.15 -37.25
N MET A 663 -14.82 7.29 -36.25
CA MET A 663 -15.74 6.15 -36.20
C MET A 663 -17.18 6.58 -35.89
N GLY A 664 -17.35 7.68 -35.15
CA GLY A 664 -18.59 8.06 -34.50
C GLY A 664 -18.80 7.32 -33.18
N ILE A 665 -19.61 7.93 -32.29
CA ILE A 665 -19.80 7.45 -30.91
C ILE A 665 -20.34 6.02 -30.81
N ASP A 666 -21.10 5.54 -31.81
CA ASP A 666 -21.77 4.23 -31.79
C ASP A 666 -20.85 3.05 -32.18
N ARG A 667 -19.56 3.31 -32.41
CA ARG A 667 -18.59 2.32 -32.94
C ARG A 667 -17.27 2.24 -32.18
N VAL A 668 -17.18 2.94 -31.05
CA VAL A 668 -16.00 2.90 -30.18
C VAL A 668 -16.37 2.22 -28.86
N CYS A 669 -15.50 1.36 -28.37
CA CYS A 669 -15.63 0.62 -27.11
C CYS A 669 -14.26 0.41 -26.49
N PHE A 670 -14.16 -0.44 -25.46
CA PHE A 670 -12.91 -0.71 -24.74
C PHE A 670 -12.56 -2.19 -24.80
N GLY A 671 -11.31 -2.48 -25.16
CA GLY A 671 -10.67 -3.79 -25.01
C GLY A 671 -9.35 -3.55 -24.31
N PHE A 672 -9.39 -3.60 -22.99
CA PHE A 672 -8.38 -2.97 -22.15
C PHE A 672 -7.05 -3.68 -22.19
N ASP A 673 -7.06 -5.00 -22.41
CA ASP A 673 -5.86 -5.83 -22.46
C ASP A 673 -5.06 -5.70 -21.15
N PHE A 674 -5.70 -6.05 -20.02
CA PHE A 674 -5.06 -5.97 -18.71
C PHE A 674 -3.96 -7.04 -18.56
N MET A 675 -2.75 -6.59 -18.20
CA MET A 675 -1.56 -7.43 -18.12
C MET A 675 -1.06 -7.60 -16.67
N ASP A 676 -1.79 -7.10 -15.67
CA ASP A 676 -1.37 -7.13 -14.26
C ASP A 676 -1.23 -8.55 -13.68
N TYR A 677 -1.87 -9.53 -14.31
CA TYR A 677 -1.84 -10.94 -13.93
C TYR A 677 -0.91 -11.81 -14.77
N LEU A 678 -0.37 -11.30 -15.88
CA LEU A 678 0.49 -12.06 -16.77
C LEU A 678 1.95 -11.96 -16.32
N SER A 679 2.55 -13.08 -15.92
CA SER A 679 3.95 -13.10 -15.43
C SER A 679 4.98 -12.69 -16.49
N GLU A 680 4.63 -12.78 -17.78
CA GLU A 680 5.48 -12.43 -18.92
C GLU A 680 5.56 -10.92 -19.17
N PHE A 681 4.58 -10.17 -18.66
CA PHE A 681 4.45 -8.74 -18.88
C PHE A 681 4.29 -8.04 -17.52
N PRO A 682 5.35 -7.46 -16.93
CA PRO A 682 5.22 -6.72 -15.68
C PRO A 682 4.36 -5.46 -15.89
N ASN A 683 3.04 -5.61 -15.70
CA ASN A 683 1.97 -4.63 -15.86
C ASN A 683 2.31 -3.48 -16.82
N ASP A 684 2.15 -3.75 -18.12
CA ASP A 684 2.46 -2.80 -19.20
C ASP A 684 1.27 -1.89 -19.55
N ASN A 685 0.26 -1.79 -18.68
CA ASN A 685 -0.84 -0.83 -18.83
C ASN A 685 -0.44 0.59 -18.35
N ILE A 686 -1.23 1.60 -18.72
CA ILE A 686 -1.01 2.97 -18.24
C ILE A 686 -1.07 3.05 -16.70
N ILE A 687 -0.23 3.90 -16.11
CA ILE A 687 -0.05 3.96 -14.65
C ILE A 687 -1.33 4.36 -13.89
N ASP A 688 -2.21 5.12 -14.53
CA ASP A 688 -3.48 5.55 -13.95
C ASP A 688 -4.50 4.41 -13.84
N VAL A 689 -4.44 3.43 -14.74
CA VAL A 689 -5.40 2.32 -14.84
C VAL A 689 -4.64 1.00 -15.01
N PRO A 690 -3.89 0.57 -13.97
CA PRO A 690 -3.03 -0.61 -14.05
C PRO A 690 -3.81 -1.93 -14.02
N ASN A 691 -5.07 -1.93 -13.61
CA ASN A 691 -5.94 -3.12 -13.54
C ASN A 691 -7.42 -2.76 -13.52
N ALA A 692 -8.28 -3.78 -13.56
CA ALA A 692 -9.73 -3.65 -13.60
C ALA A 692 -10.31 -2.75 -12.50
N THR A 693 -9.78 -2.82 -11.27
CA THR A 693 -10.28 -2.03 -10.12
C THR A 693 -10.16 -0.52 -10.31
N LYS A 694 -9.34 -0.07 -11.29
CA LYS A 694 -9.11 1.34 -11.60
C LYS A 694 -9.82 1.81 -12.87
N ALA A 695 -10.55 0.94 -13.57
CA ALA A 695 -11.22 1.26 -14.83
C ALA A 695 -12.24 2.41 -14.71
N PHE A 696 -12.82 2.64 -13.52
CA PHE A 696 -13.73 3.76 -13.26
C PHE A 696 -13.11 5.13 -13.56
N ARG A 697 -11.77 5.26 -13.49
CA ARG A 697 -11.07 6.51 -13.78
C ARG A 697 -11.25 6.95 -15.24
N ILE A 698 -11.44 6.01 -16.16
CA ILE A 698 -11.72 6.30 -17.57
C ILE A 698 -13.04 7.04 -17.69
N VAL A 699 -14.08 6.55 -17.02
CA VAL A 699 -15.41 7.17 -16.95
C VAL A 699 -15.30 8.59 -16.38
N ASP A 700 -14.59 8.77 -15.27
CA ASP A 700 -14.34 10.11 -14.71
C ASP A 700 -13.61 11.04 -15.68
N GLY A 701 -12.68 10.48 -16.46
CA GLY A 701 -11.96 11.18 -17.50
C GLY A 701 -12.87 11.62 -18.65
N MET A 702 -13.76 10.75 -19.11
CA MET A 702 -14.77 11.05 -20.13
C MET A 702 -15.72 12.16 -19.66
N ARG A 703 -16.23 12.08 -18.42
CA ARG A 703 -17.08 13.14 -17.83
C ARG A 703 -16.38 14.49 -17.81
N LYS A 704 -15.09 14.51 -17.45
CA LYS A 704 -14.28 15.75 -17.48
C LYS A 704 -14.07 16.31 -18.88
N ARG A 705 -14.10 15.46 -19.91
CA ARG A 705 -14.06 15.87 -21.33
C ARG A 705 -15.42 16.27 -21.90
N GLY A 706 -16.47 16.19 -21.10
CA GLY A 706 -17.81 16.62 -21.49
C GLY A 706 -18.64 15.55 -22.18
N TYR A 707 -18.23 14.28 -22.18
CA TYR A 707 -19.09 13.18 -22.61
C TYR A 707 -20.31 13.12 -21.70
N THR A 708 -21.48 12.97 -22.31
CA THR A 708 -22.73 12.76 -21.59
C THR A 708 -22.83 11.33 -21.06
N GLU A 709 -23.64 11.11 -20.03
CA GLU A 709 -23.84 9.75 -19.47
C GLU A 709 -24.38 8.75 -20.51
N VAL A 710 -25.11 9.22 -21.53
CA VAL A 710 -25.61 8.39 -22.62
C VAL A 710 -24.46 7.95 -23.54
N GLU A 711 -23.53 8.84 -23.85
CA GLU A 711 -22.37 8.52 -24.68
C GLU A 711 -21.38 7.60 -23.93
N ILE A 712 -21.21 7.84 -22.62
CA ILE A 712 -20.44 6.97 -21.74
C ILE A 712 -21.05 5.56 -21.71
N GLU A 713 -22.36 5.43 -21.48
CA GLU A 713 -23.03 4.12 -21.47
C GLU A 713 -22.85 3.38 -22.80
N LYS A 714 -22.97 4.09 -23.93
CA LYS A 714 -22.72 3.52 -25.26
C LYS A 714 -21.31 2.96 -25.39
N ILE A 715 -20.28 3.76 -25.12
CA ILE A 715 -18.89 3.33 -25.28
C ILE A 715 -18.55 2.20 -24.29
N CYS A 716 -18.93 2.37 -23.02
CA CYS A 716 -18.60 1.42 -21.97
C CYS A 716 -19.33 0.08 -22.12
N TRP A 717 -20.58 0.07 -22.57
CA TRP A 717 -21.41 -1.13 -22.58
C TRP A 717 -22.20 -1.29 -23.88
N GLY A 718 -23.02 -0.30 -24.20
CA GLY A 718 -24.09 -0.42 -25.19
C GLY A 718 -23.62 -0.80 -26.59
N ASN A 719 -22.49 -0.26 -27.06
CA ASN A 719 -22.00 -0.44 -28.43
C ASN A 719 -21.64 -1.90 -28.72
N PHE A 720 -20.95 -2.57 -27.81
CA PHE A 720 -20.58 -3.97 -27.96
C PHE A 720 -21.73 -4.89 -27.49
N TYR A 721 -22.25 -4.64 -26.29
CA TYR A 721 -23.22 -5.52 -25.66
C TYR A 721 -24.50 -5.67 -26.48
N ASN A 722 -25.08 -4.56 -26.96
CA ASN A 722 -26.34 -4.63 -27.68
C ASN A 722 -26.22 -5.36 -29.03
N ARG A 723 -25.02 -5.39 -29.62
CA ARG A 723 -24.73 -6.12 -30.87
C ARG A 723 -24.50 -7.61 -30.65
N TYR A 724 -23.94 -8.01 -29.50
CA TYR A 724 -23.42 -9.37 -29.30
C TYR A 724 -23.90 -10.08 -28.01
N LYS A 725 -24.91 -9.56 -27.31
CA LYS A 725 -25.46 -10.18 -26.08
C LYS A 725 -26.00 -11.61 -26.27
N ASP A 726 -26.39 -11.97 -27.50
CA ASP A 726 -26.81 -13.31 -27.89
C ASP A 726 -25.63 -14.30 -27.98
N LYS A 727 -24.40 -13.79 -28.01
CA LYS A 727 -23.14 -14.56 -28.02
C LYS A 727 -22.56 -14.77 -26.62
N VAL A 728 -23.21 -14.26 -25.58
CA VAL A 728 -22.82 -14.50 -24.18
C VAL A 728 -23.08 -15.97 -23.83
N VAL A 729 -22.02 -16.67 -23.42
CA VAL A 729 -22.04 -18.12 -23.16
C VAL A 729 -22.05 -18.47 -21.69
N LEU A 730 -21.59 -17.57 -20.82
CA LEU A 730 -21.73 -17.72 -19.38
C LEU A 730 -22.33 -16.44 -18.77
N LYS A 731 -23.21 -16.62 -17.76
CA LYS A 731 -23.78 -15.55 -16.96
C LYS A 731 -23.75 -15.93 -15.49
N GLY A 732 -23.22 -15.06 -14.63
CA GLY A 732 -23.33 -15.23 -13.19
C GLY A 732 -24.78 -15.05 -12.74
N GLU A 733 -25.36 -16.06 -12.11
CA GLU A 733 -26.73 -15.96 -11.59
C GLU A 733 -26.80 -14.93 -10.46
N LYS A 734 -27.81 -14.05 -10.49
CA LYS A 734 -28.11 -13.18 -9.35
C LYS A 734 -28.84 -14.00 -8.30
N LYS A 735 -28.26 -14.13 -7.10
CA LYS A 735 -28.95 -14.69 -5.93
C LYS A 735 -30.08 -13.79 -5.46
#